data_AF-A0A2M7NIV5-F1
#
_entry.id   AF-A0A2M7NIV5-F1
#
_cell.length_a   1.000
_cell.length_b   1.000
_cell.length_c   1.000
_cell.angle_alpha   90.00
_cell.angle_beta   90.00
_cell.angle_gamma   90.00
#
_symmetry.space_group_name_H-M   'P 1'
#
loop_
_entity.id
_entity.type
_entity.pdbx_description
1 polymer ?
#
loop_
_entity_poly.entity_id
_entity_poly.type
_entity_poly.pdbx_seq_one_letter_code
_entity_poly.pdbx_strand_id
1 'polypeptide(L)'
;MANSKANSKTREEEVKNKIARDYFQDFDCTKILGDVDFCVTIKPQNSKQLELETESFLWAEAKKGKADFITSIVQLILTIGKARTFDIHLPPAYLGAFDTEKIAFIPYNEIHDVFYINDFNWNVTPSNYKTKEFKQLYDKVIQLIEKQSLVFFFGKDDKDIQEFIKTNFILGKSSTSKVRIDKNNFIVIYNKWLTSVKPTIAVNWEVAKKVGIIDGDFYLADLLSQENETLKEKLYVLLQKDHYKLDRKLDDMGMFTSRTANFTDNQKAHHRFWNKYERPPKKEYWDYIVERRDLLVPQDIRERKGSFFTPQIWVELSQKYLTDVLGEDWQDEHYIWDCAAGTGNLLTGLTNKYNIFASTLDKQDVDVMHSRIATMNENSISGHGANLLHDHVFQFDFLNDDFDKLPEPLFKIVNDPEKRKKLVVYINPPYAEATSSKTVTGTGQNKAGVAKGQKVREYYRQKINGAANEIFALFMAKVYDKIPNSKLALFSKVKFIQGTNFSKFRDFFLVKYQKGFIVRADTFDNVTGVFPIAFTIWDLEQKEKIRKIKCDIIENNGKKSGKKNFYGDLPQSINKWIKLVDNKNGEKNIGFMGNPAPDFQNNSFLNIRNTVGTRHVNYYAFTKNNIIEGAIYFTVRQVISPNWLNDRDQFLCPNKKWEKDIEFQTDCLTFTLFDGQNRITIEEGTNHWIPFKEQEVNARAKFESNFMTDFIAGKIKKENGTDLFDKTDKKEPLVFSEEAKAVFDAGRELWKYYHSQPNVNVNASLYDIRAHFQGRNAKGRMNSKSDDETYMQLIGNLRNELKILAKKIEPKIYEYGFLKE
;
A
#
# COMPACT_ATOMS: atom_id res chain seq x y z
N MET A 1 -58.92 -21.00 16.27
CA MET A 1 -58.10 -22.04 15.61
C MET A 1 -57.67 -21.54 14.25
N ALA A 2 -56.38 -21.21 14.09
CA ALA A 2 -55.55 -21.36 12.88
C ALA A 2 -54.28 -20.52 13.09
N ASN A 3 -53.30 -21.11 13.79
CA ASN A 3 -51.91 -20.66 13.76
C ASN A 3 -51.40 -20.73 12.32
N SER A 4 -51.17 -19.60 11.64
CA SER A 4 -50.33 -19.59 10.44
C SER A 4 -48.89 -19.33 10.84
N LYS A 5 -48.14 -20.43 10.94
CA LYS A 5 -46.68 -20.47 10.96
C LYS A 5 -46.09 -19.46 9.97
N ALA A 6 -45.12 -18.67 10.42
CA ALA A 6 -44.24 -17.90 9.55
C ALA A 6 -43.72 -18.80 8.42
N ASN A 7 -44.06 -18.45 7.18
CA ASN A 7 -43.73 -19.24 6.00
C ASN A 7 -42.25 -19.01 5.65
N SER A 8 -41.34 -19.85 6.14
CA SER A 8 -39.89 -19.75 5.89
C SER A 8 -39.47 -20.08 4.44
N LYS A 9 -40.40 -20.04 3.47
CA LYS A 9 -40.20 -20.42 2.06
C LYS A 9 -40.29 -19.27 1.06
N THR A 10 -40.66 -18.06 1.48
CA THR A 10 -40.73 -16.88 0.60
C THR A 10 -39.33 -16.52 0.10
N ARG A 11 -39.14 -16.44 -1.22
CA ARG A 11 -37.84 -16.04 -1.80
C ARG A 11 -37.61 -14.54 -1.58
N GLU A 12 -36.36 -14.11 -1.49
CA GLU A 12 -36.01 -12.69 -1.29
C GLU A 12 -36.61 -11.80 -2.40
N GLU A 13 -36.59 -12.27 -3.64
CA GLU A 13 -37.24 -11.59 -4.78
C GLU A 13 -38.76 -11.43 -4.59
N GLU A 14 -39.41 -12.39 -3.94
CA GLU A 14 -40.84 -12.30 -3.64
C GLU A 14 -41.12 -11.23 -2.57
N VAL A 15 -40.20 -11.06 -1.61
CA VAL A 15 -40.25 -9.99 -0.59
C VAL A 15 -40.04 -8.61 -1.23
N LYS A 16 -39.02 -8.46 -2.09
CA LYS A 16 -38.76 -7.22 -2.86
C LYS A 16 -39.99 -6.80 -3.67
N ASN A 17 -40.56 -7.73 -4.43
CA ASN A 17 -41.75 -7.48 -5.25
C ASN A 17 -42.99 -7.12 -4.42
N LYS A 18 -43.18 -7.77 -3.27
CA LYS A 18 -44.30 -7.47 -2.38
C LYS A 18 -44.17 -6.07 -1.78
N ILE A 19 -43.00 -5.70 -1.28
CA ILE A 19 -42.78 -4.36 -0.68
C ILE A 19 -42.88 -3.25 -1.73
N ALA A 20 -42.36 -3.48 -2.94
CA ALA A 20 -42.54 -2.56 -4.06
C ALA A 20 -44.03 -2.31 -4.35
N ARG A 21 -44.86 -3.36 -4.34
CA ARG A 21 -46.30 -3.27 -4.59
C ARG A 21 -47.07 -2.64 -3.42
N ASP A 22 -46.78 -3.05 -2.20
CA ASP A 22 -47.63 -2.70 -1.05
C ASP A 22 -47.33 -1.28 -0.52
N TYR A 23 -46.09 -0.79 -0.66
CA TYR A 23 -45.65 0.49 -0.07
C TYR A 23 -45.08 1.49 -1.08
N PHE A 24 -44.50 1.03 -2.19
CA PHE A 24 -43.83 1.91 -3.17
C PHE A 24 -44.48 1.90 -4.55
N GLN A 25 -45.77 1.56 -4.65
CA GLN A 25 -46.49 1.40 -5.93
C GLN A 25 -46.43 2.63 -6.85
N ASP A 26 -46.27 3.83 -6.29
CA ASP A 26 -46.21 5.09 -7.03
C ASP A 26 -44.80 5.43 -7.55
N PHE A 27 -43.80 4.64 -7.19
CA PHE A 27 -42.39 4.81 -7.55
C PHE A 27 -41.91 3.76 -8.56
N ASP A 28 -40.73 3.96 -9.13
CA ASP A 28 -40.03 2.95 -9.92
C ASP A 28 -39.02 2.20 -9.03
N CYS A 29 -39.33 0.93 -8.79
CA CYS A 29 -38.50 -0.01 -8.02
C CYS A 29 -37.78 -1.05 -8.89
N THR A 30 -37.77 -0.88 -10.21
CA THR A 30 -37.22 -1.88 -11.14
C THR A 30 -35.72 -1.71 -11.40
N LYS A 31 -35.13 -0.60 -10.93
CA LYS A 31 -33.74 -0.26 -11.18
C LYS A 31 -32.79 -1.09 -10.30
N ILE A 32 -31.75 -1.63 -10.94
CA ILE A 32 -30.68 -2.38 -10.30
C ILE A 32 -29.41 -1.53 -10.34
N LEU A 33 -28.91 -1.13 -9.17
CA LEU A 33 -27.71 -0.29 -9.02
C LEU A 33 -26.54 -1.14 -8.51
N GLY A 34 -25.83 -1.80 -9.42
CA GLY A 34 -24.74 -2.71 -9.07
C GLY A 34 -25.25 -3.84 -8.15
N ASP A 35 -24.62 -3.99 -6.99
CA ASP A 35 -24.97 -5.00 -5.98
C ASP A 35 -25.98 -4.49 -4.93
N VAL A 36 -26.63 -3.33 -5.14
CA VAL A 36 -27.71 -2.84 -4.28
C VAL A 36 -29.02 -3.59 -4.58
N ASP A 37 -29.60 -4.20 -3.56
CA ASP A 37 -30.75 -5.10 -3.67
C ASP A 37 -32.08 -4.45 -4.04
N PHE A 38 -32.30 -3.21 -3.61
CA PHE A 38 -33.56 -2.50 -3.84
C PHE A 38 -33.31 -1.00 -3.98
N CYS A 39 -33.82 -0.42 -5.06
CA CYS A 39 -33.70 1.00 -5.36
C CYS A 39 -35.08 1.59 -5.61
N VAL A 40 -35.42 2.69 -4.95
CA VAL A 40 -36.66 3.44 -5.19
C VAL A 40 -36.33 4.74 -5.89
N THR A 41 -36.86 4.94 -7.09
CA THR A 41 -36.70 6.17 -7.87
C THR A 41 -38.03 6.69 -8.38
N ILE A 42 -38.02 7.87 -9.00
CA ILE A 42 -39.19 8.43 -9.66
C ILE A 42 -39.53 7.61 -10.91
N LYS A 43 -40.82 7.35 -11.16
CA LYS A 43 -41.26 6.76 -12.44
C LYS A 43 -40.88 7.67 -13.60
N PRO A 44 -40.19 7.17 -14.64
CA PRO A 44 -39.75 8.00 -15.75
C PRO A 44 -40.97 8.61 -16.46
N GLN A 45 -41.12 9.93 -16.38
CA GLN A 45 -42.21 10.66 -17.06
C GLN A 45 -41.93 10.90 -18.55
N ASN A 46 -40.67 10.77 -19.00
CA ASN A 46 -40.25 10.83 -20.40
C ASN A 46 -38.96 10.01 -20.61
N SER A 47 -38.87 9.30 -21.73
CA SER A 47 -37.78 8.36 -22.08
C SER A 47 -36.38 8.97 -22.31
N LYS A 48 -36.18 10.26 -22.03
CA LYS A 48 -34.93 11.00 -22.32
C LYS A 48 -34.10 11.38 -21.08
N GLN A 49 -34.55 11.04 -19.87
CA GLN A 49 -33.76 11.30 -18.66
C GLN A 49 -32.60 10.29 -18.60
N LEU A 50 -31.36 10.75 -18.65
CA LEU A 50 -30.18 9.88 -18.58
C LEU A 50 -30.18 9.11 -17.25
N GLU A 51 -29.90 7.80 -17.30
CA GLU A 51 -29.91 6.88 -16.15
C GLU A 51 -29.04 7.35 -14.97
N LEU A 52 -27.96 8.10 -15.26
CA LEU A 52 -27.01 8.65 -14.28
C LEU A 52 -27.50 9.93 -13.57
N GLU A 53 -28.61 10.52 -14.01
CA GLU A 53 -29.17 11.78 -13.49
C GLU A 53 -30.53 11.56 -12.80
N THR A 54 -30.98 10.31 -12.60
CA THR A 54 -32.22 10.04 -11.87
C THR A 54 -32.01 10.10 -10.36
N GLU A 55 -32.80 10.92 -9.68
CA GLU A 55 -32.82 11.02 -8.22
C GLU A 55 -33.36 9.72 -7.60
N SER A 56 -32.59 9.15 -6.67
CA SER A 56 -33.00 8.00 -5.86
C SER A 56 -33.56 8.48 -4.52
N PHE A 57 -34.62 7.85 -4.04
CA PHE A 57 -35.13 8.12 -2.69
C PHE A 57 -34.59 7.13 -1.66
N LEU A 58 -34.45 5.87 -2.06
CA LEU A 58 -34.00 4.79 -1.19
C LEU A 58 -33.06 3.86 -1.93
N TRP A 59 -31.92 3.55 -1.31
CA TRP A 59 -31.16 2.33 -1.57
C TRP A 59 -31.31 1.42 -0.36
N ALA A 60 -31.64 0.15 -0.57
CA ALA A 60 -31.91 -0.77 0.53
C ALA A 60 -31.33 -2.17 0.29
N GLU A 61 -30.95 -2.82 1.38
CA GLU A 61 -30.63 -4.26 1.44
C GLU A 61 -31.91 -5.04 1.78
N ALA A 62 -32.16 -6.13 1.07
CA ALA A 62 -33.34 -6.97 1.30
C ALA A 62 -32.92 -8.32 1.88
N LYS A 63 -33.64 -8.84 2.87
CA LYS A 63 -33.33 -10.15 3.47
C LYS A 63 -34.51 -11.10 3.43
N LYS A 64 -34.21 -12.39 3.21
CA LYS A 64 -35.18 -13.48 3.39
C LYS A 64 -35.43 -13.76 4.87
N GLY A 65 -36.69 -13.95 5.26
CA GLY A 65 -37.08 -14.26 6.64
C GLY A 65 -36.80 -13.12 7.61
N LYS A 66 -36.62 -13.43 8.89
CA LYS A 66 -36.30 -12.44 9.93
C LYS A 66 -34.81 -12.15 9.98
N ALA A 67 -34.42 -10.88 9.85
CA ALA A 67 -33.03 -10.45 9.80
C ALA A 67 -32.68 -9.38 10.84
N ASP A 68 -31.39 -9.27 11.11
CA ASP A 68 -30.85 -8.11 11.82
C ASP A 68 -30.66 -6.96 10.83
N PHE A 69 -31.52 -5.95 10.95
CA PHE A 69 -31.56 -4.81 10.04
C PHE A 69 -30.39 -3.85 10.25
N ILE A 70 -29.80 -3.79 11.45
CA ILE A 70 -28.56 -3.02 11.69
C ILE A 70 -27.44 -3.64 10.85
N THR A 71 -27.24 -4.95 10.98
CA THR A 71 -26.29 -5.71 10.18
C THR A 71 -26.53 -5.54 8.67
N SER A 72 -27.79 -5.51 8.25
CA SER A 72 -28.17 -5.39 6.84
C SER A 72 -27.90 -3.98 6.28
N ILE A 73 -28.12 -2.93 7.07
CA ILE A 73 -27.75 -1.56 6.70
C ILE A 73 -26.23 -1.39 6.63
N VAL A 74 -25.47 -2.01 7.54
CA VAL A 74 -24.00 -2.02 7.47
C VAL A 74 -23.52 -2.72 6.20
N GLN A 75 -24.14 -3.84 5.84
CA GLN A 75 -23.86 -4.54 4.58
C GLN A 75 -24.07 -3.62 3.38
N LEU A 76 -25.20 -2.93 3.32
CA LEU A 76 -25.49 -1.96 2.26
C LEU A 76 -24.43 -0.87 2.17
N ILE A 77 -24.01 -0.29 3.29
CA ILE A 77 -22.98 0.76 3.32
C ILE A 77 -21.65 0.22 2.78
N LEU A 78 -21.24 -0.98 3.19
CA LEU A 78 -20.04 -1.63 2.67
C LEU A 78 -20.12 -1.90 1.17
N THR A 79 -21.28 -2.37 0.69
CA THR A 79 -21.55 -2.59 -0.73
C THR A 79 -21.44 -1.28 -1.53
N ILE A 80 -22.10 -0.21 -1.06
CA ILE A 80 -22.06 1.12 -1.69
C ILE A 80 -20.64 1.65 -1.78
N GLY A 81 -19.87 1.57 -0.69
CA GLY A 81 -18.52 2.14 -0.66
C GLY A 81 -17.48 1.31 -1.39
N LYS A 82 -17.60 -0.02 -1.40
CA LYS A 82 -16.78 -0.92 -2.24
C LYS A 82 -16.96 -0.64 -3.73
N ALA A 83 -18.20 -0.48 -4.16
CA ALA A 83 -18.52 -0.19 -5.56
C ALA A 83 -18.40 1.30 -5.92
N ARG A 84 -18.14 2.18 -4.92
CA ARG A 84 -18.14 3.65 -5.08
C ARG A 84 -19.40 4.15 -5.78
N THR A 85 -20.55 3.57 -5.45
CA THR A 85 -21.84 3.80 -6.15
C THR A 85 -22.22 5.29 -6.18
N PHE A 86 -21.87 6.03 -5.12
CA PHE A 86 -22.10 7.46 -4.98
C PHE A 86 -21.24 8.36 -5.90
N ASP A 87 -20.16 7.84 -6.50
CA ASP A 87 -19.39 8.59 -7.51
C ASP A 87 -20.08 8.58 -8.88
N ILE A 88 -20.92 7.56 -9.12
CA ILE A 88 -21.51 7.25 -10.42
C ILE A 88 -22.96 7.74 -10.48
N HIS A 89 -23.72 7.49 -9.40
CA HIS A 89 -25.14 7.83 -9.30
C HIS A 89 -25.38 8.92 -8.25
N LEU A 90 -26.47 9.68 -8.41
CA LEU A 90 -26.91 10.61 -7.36
C LEU A 90 -27.25 9.81 -6.09
N PRO A 91 -26.69 10.16 -4.92
CA PRO A 91 -26.96 9.46 -3.68
C PRO A 91 -28.44 9.60 -3.28
N PRO A 92 -29.01 8.61 -2.55
CA PRO A 92 -30.40 8.63 -2.17
C PRO A 92 -30.64 9.55 -0.97
N ALA A 93 -31.89 9.90 -0.72
CA ALA A 93 -32.28 10.56 0.53
C ALA A 93 -32.07 9.63 1.76
N TYR A 94 -32.40 8.35 1.60
CA TYR A 94 -32.29 7.35 2.66
C TYR A 94 -31.54 6.11 2.21
N LEU A 95 -30.80 5.49 3.13
CA LEU A 95 -30.45 4.08 3.07
C LEU A 95 -31.42 3.27 3.92
N GLY A 96 -31.58 1.99 3.64
CA GLY A 96 -32.47 1.15 4.44
C GLY A 96 -32.16 -0.32 4.39
N ALA A 97 -32.89 -1.08 5.20
CA ALA A 97 -32.97 -2.53 5.07
C ALA A 97 -34.36 -3.02 5.45
N PHE A 98 -34.82 -4.07 4.78
CA PHE A 98 -36.10 -4.70 5.09
C PHE A 98 -36.04 -6.23 5.00
N ASP A 99 -36.97 -6.84 5.71
CA ASP A 99 -37.13 -8.29 5.80
C ASP A 99 -38.62 -8.68 5.66
N THR A 100 -39.04 -9.88 6.09
CA THR A 100 -40.46 -10.26 5.99
C THR A 100 -41.38 -9.63 7.05
N GLU A 101 -40.82 -9.04 8.11
CA GLU A 101 -41.56 -8.50 9.27
C GLU A 101 -41.54 -6.96 9.32
N LYS A 102 -40.46 -6.31 8.85
CA LYS A 102 -40.23 -4.88 9.09
C LYS A 102 -39.29 -4.21 8.08
N ILE A 103 -39.28 -2.88 8.08
CA ILE A 103 -38.38 -2.01 7.30
C ILE A 103 -37.75 -0.94 8.21
N ALA A 104 -36.48 -0.60 7.94
CA ALA A 104 -35.75 0.46 8.62
C ALA A 104 -35.15 1.46 7.62
N PHE A 105 -35.11 2.74 8.01
CA PHE A 105 -34.53 3.83 7.22
C PHE A 105 -33.45 4.58 8.02
N ILE A 106 -32.37 4.98 7.37
CA ILE A 106 -31.39 5.93 7.89
C ILE A 106 -31.14 7.06 6.86
N PRO A 107 -31.10 8.33 7.27
CA PRO A 107 -30.77 9.44 6.37
C PRO A 107 -29.34 9.32 5.83
N TYR A 108 -29.16 9.48 4.52
CA TYR A 108 -27.86 9.35 3.87
C TYR A 108 -26.85 10.41 4.37
N ASN A 109 -27.31 11.62 4.67
CA ASN A 109 -26.47 12.74 5.14
C ASN A 109 -25.80 12.49 6.51
N GLU A 110 -26.32 11.56 7.31
CA GLU A 110 -25.76 11.24 8.63
C GLU A 110 -24.63 10.18 8.54
N ILE A 111 -24.51 9.52 7.38
CA ILE A 111 -23.53 8.45 7.14
C ILE A 111 -22.54 8.75 6.00
N HIS A 112 -22.85 9.73 5.14
CA HIS A 112 -22.10 9.97 3.92
C HIS A 112 -20.62 10.31 4.11
N ASP A 113 -20.26 10.91 5.25
CA ASP A 113 -18.90 11.24 5.65
C ASP A 113 -18.02 9.98 5.73
N VAL A 114 -18.61 8.83 6.06
CA VAL A 114 -17.91 7.54 6.10
C VAL A 114 -17.32 7.18 4.75
N PHE A 115 -18.03 7.46 3.65
CA PHE A 115 -17.57 7.15 2.29
C PHE A 115 -16.31 7.90 1.87
N TYR A 116 -15.91 8.91 2.64
CA TYR A 116 -14.73 9.73 2.42
C TYR A 116 -13.66 9.57 3.52
N ILE A 117 -13.83 8.60 4.42
CA ILE A 117 -12.81 8.23 5.41
C ILE A 117 -11.64 7.54 4.70
N ASN A 118 -10.44 8.12 4.84
CA ASN A 118 -9.24 7.64 4.14
C ASN A 118 -8.68 6.31 4.71
N ASP A 119 -8.99 5.93 5.95
CA ASP A 119 -8.49 4.71 6.62
C ASP A 119 -9.51 3.56 6.67
N PHE A 120 -10.56 3.60 5.83
CA PHE A 120 -11.61 2.60 5.78
C PHE A 120 -11.35 1.55 4.68
N ASN A 121 -11.17 0.28 5.05
CA ASN A 121 -10.93 -0.79 4.06
C ASN A 121 -12.23 -1.25 3.38
N TRP A 122 -12.52 -0.69 2.20
CA TRP A 122 -13.70 -1.03 1.41
C TRP A 122 -13.69 -2.43 0.79
N ASN A 123 -12.57 -3.16 0.83
CA ASN A 123 -12.49 -4.51 0.25
C ASN A 123 -12.94 -5.62 1.21
N VAL A 124 -13.44 -5.28 2.40
CA VAL A 124 -14.01 -6.28 3.32
C VAL A 124 -15.27 -6.90 2.72
N THR A 125 -15.46 -8.21 2.94
CA THR A 125 -16.71 -8.87 2.57
C THR A 125 -17.85 -8.32 3.44
N PRO A 126 -18.95 -7.79 2.87
CA PRO A 126 -20.05 -7.23 3.65
C PRO A 126 -20.65 -8.18 4.68
N SER A 127 -20.61 -9.50 4.44
CA SER A 127 -21.07 -10.54 5.35
C SER A 127 -20.09 -10.94 6.46
N ASN A 128 -18.91 -10.30 6.55
CA ASN A 128 -17.93 -10.60 7.59
C ASN A 128 -18.09 -9.68 8.81
N TYR A 129 -18.93 -10.10 9.76
CA TYR A 129 -19.28 -9.35 10.97
C TYR A 129 -18.13 -9.15 11.97
N LYS A 130 -16.96 -9.77 11.74
CA LYS A 130 -15.81 -9.72 12.65
C LYS A 130 -14.82 -8.60 12.33
N THR A 131 -14.96 -7.93 11.19
CA THR A 131 -14.01 -6.88 10.75
C THR A 131 -14.16 -5.60 11.56
N LYS A 132 -13.12 -4.76 11.59
CA LYS A 132 -13.14 -3.46 12.27
C LYS A 132 -14.13 -2.53 11.58
N GLU A 133 -14.10 -2.54 10.25
CA GLU A 133 -14.94 -1.75 9.36
C GLU A 133 -16.42 -2.04 9.61
N PHE A 134 -16.77 -3.32 9.75
CA PHE A 134 -18.13 -3.73 10.07
C PHE A 134 -18.55 -3.23 11.45
N LYS A 135 -17.71 -3.40 12.48
CA LYS A 135 -18.03 -2.95 13.85
C LYS A 135 -18.16 -1.43 13.97
N GLN A 136 -17.25 -0.69 13.34
CA GLN A 136 -17.29 0.77 13.33
C GLN A 136 -18.57 1.30 12.66
N LEU A 137 -18.95 0.71 11.52
CA LEU A 137 -20.22 1.02 10.87
C LEU A 137 -21.41 0.60 11.73
N TYR A 138 -21.34 -0.58 12.35
CA TYR A 138 -22.39 -1.12 13.21
C TYR A 138 -22.67 -0.20 14.40
N ASP A 139 -21.64 0.29 15.09
CA ASP A 139 -21.79 1.23 16.20
C ASP A 139 -22.41 2.56 15.74
N LYS A 140 -21.96 3.09 14.59
CA LYS A 140 -22.53 4.33 14.02
C LYS A 140 -23.98 4.15 13.59
N VAL A 141 -24.32 3.03 12.96
CA VAL A 141 -25.69 2.71 12.52
C VAL A 141 -26.61 2.49 13.72
N ILE A 142 -26.14 1.82 14.78
CA ILE A 142 -26.89 1.67 16.04
C ILE A 142 -27.24 3.03 16.62
N GLN A 143 -26.24 3.91 16.79
CA GLN A 143 -26.47 5.24 17.36
C GLN A 143 -27.48 6.05 16.55
N LEU A 144 -27.41 5.96 15.21
CA LEU A 144 -28.36 6.64 14.33
C LEU A 144 -29.78 6.09 14.46
N ILE A 145 -29.92 4.77 14.51
CA ILE A 145 -31.22 4.10 14.64
C ILE A 145 -31.84 4.36 16.02
N GLU A 146 -31.06 4.28 17.11
CA GLU A 146 -31.52 4.59 18.47
C GLU A 146 -31.91 6.06 18.62
N LYS A 147 -31.21 6.97 17.94
CA LYS A 147 -31.49 8.41 17.96
C LYS A 147 -32.73 8.80 17.15
N GLN A 148 -33.05 8.07 16.07
CA GLN A 148 -34.07 8.50 15.09
C GLN A 148 -35.31 7.60 15.02
N SER A 149 -35.27 6.39 15.58
CA SER A 149 -36.41 5.47 15.74
C SER A 149 -37.24 5.22 14.45
N LEU A 150 -36.58 5.05 13.31
CA LEU A 150 -37.21 4.86 11.99
C LEU A 150 -37.34 3.36 11.60
N VAL A 151 -37.88 2.54 12.51
CA VAL A 151 -38.13 1.12 12.28
C VAL A 151 -39.63 0.87 12.32
N PHE A 152 -40.18 0.27 11.26
CA PHE A 152 -41.61 0.04 11.10
C PHE A 152 -41.92 -1.44 10.85
N PHE A 153 -42.93 -1.97 11.52
CA PHE A 153 -43.40 -3.34 11.37
C PHE A 153 -44.56 -3.43 10.37
N PHE A 154 -44.42 -4.29 9.37
CA PHE A 154 -45.47 -4.54 8.39
C PHE A 154 -46.72 -5.14 9.05
N GLY A 155 -47.91 -4.76 8.57
CA GLY A 155 -49.22 -5.05 9.13
C GLY A 155 -49.60 -4.17 10.32
N LYS A 156 -48.66 -3.82 11.20
CA LYS A 156 -48.92 -3.01 12.40
C LYS A 156 -48.79 -1.51 12.12
N ASP A 157 -47.72 -1.12 11.44
CA ASP A 157 -47.30 0.27 11.25
C ASP A 157 -47.54 0.74 9.80
N ASP A 158 -48.40 0.05 9.04
CA ASP A 158 -48.60 0.29 7.59
C ASP A 158 -48.99 1.73 7.29
N LYS A 159 -49.83 2.33 8.13
CA LYS A 159 -50.23 3.74 8.00
C LYS A 159 -49.05 4.69 8.22
N ASP A 160 -48.19 4.36 9.18
CA ASP A 160 -47.02 5.18 9.52
C ASP A 160 -45.94 5.07 8.44
N ILE A 161 -45.77 3.88 7.83
CA ILE A 161 -44.90 3.69 6.67
C ILE A 161 -45.40 4.52 5.48
N GLN A 162 -46.70 4.45 5.18
CA GLN A 162 -47.30 5.20 4.08
C GLN A 162 -47.17 6.72 4.30
N GLU A 163 -47.39 7.20 5.52
CA GLU A 163 -47.22 8.60 5.86
C GLU A 163 -45.74 9.03 5.81
N PHE A 164 -44.82 8.18 6.26
CA PHE A 164 -43.38 8.42 6.17
C PHE A 164 -42.93 8.56 4.71
N ILE A 165 -43.31 7.62 3.85
CA ILE A 165 -42.98 7.67 2.42
C ILE A 165 -43.59 8.92 1.80
N LYS A 166 -44.88 9.17 2.03
CA LYS A 166 -45.58 10.35 1.50
C LYS A 166 -44.95 11.68 1.94
N THR A 167 -44.41 11.74 3.15
CA THR A 167 -43.81 12.97 3.71
C THR A 167 -42.35 13.16 3.30
N ASN A 168 -41.58 12.08 3.19
CA ASN A 168 -40.13 12.15 2.99
C ASN A 168 -39.71 11.88 1.53
N PHE A 169 -40.55 11.22 0.73
CA PHE A 169 -40.28 10.87 -0.67
C PHE A 169 -41.04 11.83 -1.59
N ILE A 170 -41.02 13.12 -1.24
CA ILE A 170 -41.71 14.18 -1.98
C ILE A 170 -40.80 14.69 -3.10
N LEU A 171 -41.24 14.46 -4.33
CA LEU A 171 -40.78 15.17 -5.52
C LEU A 171 -41.02 16.68 -5.36
N GLY A 172 -39.97 17.48 -5.55
CA GLY A 172 -40.04 18.92 -5.37
C GLY A 172 -41.24 19.55 -6.09
N LYS A 173 -42.19 20.12 -5.32
CA LYS A 173 -43.23 21.02 -5.83
C LYS A 173 -42.58 22.23 -6.52
N SER A 174 -42.29 22.12 -7.82
CA SER A 174 -42.25 23.22 -8.79
C SER A 174 -42.03 22.65 -10.20
N SER A 175 -42.81 23.15 -11.14
CA SER A 175 -43.01 22.70 -12.52
C SER A 175 -41.86 23.08 -13.49
N THR A 176 -40.60 22.83 -13.12
CA THR A 176 -39.45 22.92 -14.04
C THR A 176 -38.34 21.94 -13.64
N SER A 177 -37.96 21.05 -14.55
CA SER A 177 -37.21 19.79 -14.39
C SER A 177 -35.71 19.90 -14.03
N LYS A 178 -35.31 20.67 -13.01
CA LYS A 178 -33.90 20.76 -12.54
C LYS A 178 -33.65 19.90 -11.29
N VAL A 179 -32.47 19.29 -11.19
CA VAL A 179 -32.03 18.48 -10.03
C VAL A 179 -31.70 19.39 -8.84
N ARG A 180 -32.31 19.14 -7.68
CA ARG A 180 -32.05 19.92 -6.46
C ARG A 180 -30.69 19.61 -5.85
N ILE A 181 -30.01 20.65 -5.35
CA ILE A 181 -28.72 20.50 -4.66
C ILE A 181 -28.92 20.52 -3.15
N ASP A 182 -28.34 19.55 -2.45
CA ASP A 182 -28.43 19.39 -1.01
C ASP A 182 -27.08 18.97 -0.37
N LYS A 183 -27.11 18.63 0.92
CA LYS A 183 -25.93 18.20 1.69
C LYS A 183 -25.31 16.88 1.18
N ASN A 184 -26.06 16.08 0.43
CA ASN A 184 -25.65 14.75 -0.02
C ASN A 184 -25.00 14.77 -1.40
N ASN A 185 -25.52 15.60 -2.30
CA ASN A 185 -25.14 15.54 -3.71
C ASN A 185 -24.19 16.66 -4.19
N PHE A 186 -23.92 17.68 -3.38
CA PHE A 186 -23.11 18.84 -3.79
C PHE A 186 -21.66 18.49 -4.19
N ILE A 187 -21.07 17.43 -3.64
CA ILE A 187 -19.71 16.94 -3.98
C ILE A 187 -19.69 16.26 -5.35
N VAL A 188 -20.71 15.44 -5.64
CA VAL A 188 -20.83 14.76 -6.94
C VAL A 188 -21.07 15.80 -8.04
N ILE A 189 -21.88 16.81 -7.76
CA ILE A 189 -22.13 17.92 -8.67
C ILE A 189 -20.86 18.76 -8.86
N TYR A 190 -20.05 18.97 -7.82
CA TYR A 190 -18.72 19.57 -7.95
C TYR A 190 -17.82 18.79 -8.91
N ASN A 191 -17.72 17.46 -8.78
CA ASN A 191 -16.92 16.64 -9.70
C ASN A 191 -17.39 16.74 -11.16
N LYS A 192 -18.71 16.80 -11.38
CA LYS A 192 -19.29 17.04 -12.72
C LYS A 192 -18.99 18.46 -13.21
N TRP A 193 -18.95 19.45 -12.32
CA TRP A 193 -18.59 20.83 -12.63
C TRP A 193 -17.10 20.96 -13.01
N LEU A 194 -16.20 20.22 -12.34
CA LEU A 194 -14.77 20.18 -12.65
C LEU A 194 -14.46 19.73 -14.08
N THR A 195 -15.27 18.82 -14.61
CA THR A 195 -15.10 18.30 -15.97
C THR A 195 -15.81 19.15 -17.02
N SER A 196 -16.92 19.80 -16.66
CA SER A 196 -17.78 20.50 -17.61
C SER A 196 -17.49 22.00 -17.69
N VAL A 197 -17.39 22.69 -16.54
CA VAL A 197 -17.35 24.17 -16.48
C VAL A 197 -15.94 24.67 -16.25
N LYS A 198 -15.19 24.09 -15.30
CA LYS A 198 -13.82 24.51 -14.95
C LYS A 198 -12.87 24.71 -16.16
N PRO A 199 -12.86 23.83 -17.19
CA PRO A 199 -11.96 24.02 -18.35
C PRO A 199 -12.25 25.28 -19.17
N THR A 200 -13.43 25.86 -19.02
CA THR A 200 -13.89 27.06 -19.75
C THR A 200 -13.62 28.36 -19.00
N ILE A 201 -13.08 28.31 -17.78
CA ILE A 201 -12.77 29.52 -17.00
C ILE A 201 -11.33 29.97 -17.33
N ALA A 202 -11.18 31.23 -17.74
CA ALA A 202 -9.92 31.85 -18.14
C ALA A 202 -9.04 32.19 -16.91
N VAL A 203 -8.65 31.15 -16.17
CA VAL A 203 -7.81 31.25 -14.97
C VAL A 203 -6.56 30.42 -15.17
N ASN A 204 -5.39 31.00 -14.91
CA ASN A 204 -4.18 30.21 -14.72
C ASN A 204 -4.28 29.52 -13.34
N TRP A 205 -4.78 28.29 -13.34
CA TRP A 205 -5.03 27.51 -12.13
C TRP A 205 -3.78 27.30 -11.27
N GLU A 206 -2.58 27.27 -11.88
CA GLU A 206 -1.33 27.17 -11.13
C GLU A 206 -1.00 28.45 -10.37
N VAL A 207 -1.35 29.61 -10.92
CA VAL A 207 -1.17 30.92 -10.28
C VAL A 207 -2.27 31.18 -9.24
N ALA A 208 -3.52 30.83 -9.54
CA ALA A 208 -4.64 30.97 -8.60
C ALA A 208 -4.41 30.17 -7.31
N LYS A 209 -3.93 28.92 -7.44
CA LYS A 209 -3.58 28.07 -6.29
C LYS A 209 -2.47 28.66 -5.42
N LYS A 210 -1.49 29.36 -6.02
CA LYS A 210 -0.38 30.03 -5.29
C LYS A 210 -0.84 31.22 -4.44
N VAL A 211 -2.02 31.78 -4.70
CA VAL A 211 -2.61 32.89 -3.93
C VAL A 211 -3.80 32.44 -3.06
N GLY A 212 -3.93 31.14 -2.82
CA GLY A 212 -4.93 30.56 -1.90
C GLY A 212 -6.33 30.36 -2.49
N ILE A 213 -6.52 30.60 -3.79
CA ILE A 213 -7.79 30.40 -4.49
C ILE A 213 -7.78 29.03 -5.19
N ILE A 214 -8.70 28.16 -4.83
CA ILE A 214 -8.84 26.82 -5.41
C ILE A 214 -10.07 26.75 -6.32
N ASP A 215 -10.15 25.71 -7.14
CA ASP A 215 -11.30 25.48 -8.03
C ASP A 215 -12.63 25.30 -7.28
N GLY A 216 -12.60 24.80 -6.04
CA GLY A 216 -13.75 24.80 -5.14
C GLY A 216 -14.33 26.19 -4.84
N ASP A 217 -13.52 27.25 -4.83
CA ASP A 217 -14.01 28.62 -4.58
C ASP A 217 -14.86 29.15 -5.74
N PHE A 218 -14.48 28.81 -6.97
CA PHE A 218 -15.26 29.12 -8.18
C PHE A 218 -16.56 28.33 -8.23
N TYR A 219 -16.53 27.05 -7.83
CA TYR A 219 -17.74 26.24 -7.72
C TYR A 219 -18.71 26.79 -6.66
N LEU A 220 -18.21 27.21 -5.49
CA LEU A 220 -19.06 27.81 -4.46
C LEU A 220 -19.67 29.14 -4.91
N ALA A 221 -18.89 29.96 -5.64
CA ALA A 221 -19.38 31.20 -6.24
C ALA A 221 -20.53 30.94 -7.22
N ASP A 222 -20.39 29.92 -8.07
CA ASP A 222 -21.44 29.47 -8.98
C ASP A 222 -22.65 28.91 -8.24
N LEU A 223 -22.42 28.02 -7.26
CA LEU A 223 -23.47 27.29 -6.57
C LEU A 223 -24.35 28.22 -5.72
N LEU A 224 -23.75 29.20 -5.05
CA LEU A 224 -24.42 30.16 -4.19
C LEU A 224 -24.76 31.45 -4.94
N SER A 225 -25.24 31.33 -6.17
CA SER A 225 -25.65 32.46 -7.02
C SER A 225 -27.09 32.35 -7.49
N GLN A 226 -27.70 33.51 -7.74
CA GLN A 226 -28.99 33.66 -8.42
C GLN A 226 -28.81 34.65 -9.57
N GLU A 227 -29.35 34.33 -10.76
CA GLU A 227 -29.15 35.14 -11.98
C GLU A 227 -27.66 35.41 -12.31
N ASN A 228 -26.80 34.43 -12.00
CA ASN A 228 -25.34 34.52 -12.09
C ASN A 228 -24.73 35.64 -11.22
N GLU A 229 -25.41 36.04 -10.15
CA GLU A 229 -24.85 36.92 -9.11
C GLU A 229 -24.72 36.13 -7.80
N THR A 230 -23.49 36.01 -7.29
CA THR A 230 -23.23 35.31 -6.04
C THR A 230 -23.87 36.05 -4.86
N LEU A 231 -24.68 35.33 -4.08
CA LEU A 231 -25.47 35.87 -2.98
C LEU A 231 -24.70 36.00 -1.66
N LYS A 232 -23.59 35.27 -1.51
CA LYS A 232 -22.75 35.27 -0.29
C LYS A 232 -21.48 36.08 -0.52
N GLU A 233 -21.52 37.37 -0.18
CA GLU A 233 -20.41 38.30 -0.41
C GLU A 233 -19.10 37.95 0.33
N LYS A 234 -19.16 37.07 1.33
CA LYS A 234 -18.00 36.58 2.10
C LYS A 234 -17.16 35.52 1.38
N LEU A 235 -17.57 35.04 0.20
CA LEU A 235 -16.79 34.07 -0.57
C LEU A 235 -15.53 34.68 -1.20
N TYR A 236 -14.47 33.88 -1.33
CA TYR A 236 -13.20 34.32 -1.94
C TYR A 236 -13.33 34.68 -3.42
N VAL A 237 -14.27 34.05 -4.12
CA VAL A 237 -14.62 34.31 -5.52
C VAL A 237 -16.11 34.65 -5.57
N LEU A 238 -16.47 35.66 -6.37
CA LEU A 238 -17.86 36.01 -6.66
C LEU A 238 -18.11 35.91 -8.16
N LEU A 239 -19.21 35.28 -8.57
CA LEU A 239 -19.75 35.35 -9.92
C LEU A 239 -20.55 36.65 -10.07
N GLN A 240 -20.23 37.43 -11.10
CA GLN A 240 -20.92 38.67 -11.47
C GLN A 240 -21.32 38.57 -12.94
N LYS A 241 -22.54 38.07 -13.19
CA LYS A 241 -23.13 37.88 -14.52
C LYS A 241 -22.29 36.96 -15.41
N ASP A 242 -21.35 37.53 -16.15
CA ASP A 242 -20.57 36.88 -17.20
C ASP A 242 -19.09 36.65 -16.82
N HIS A 243 -18.67 37.03 -15.62
CA HIS A 243 -17.29 36.86 -15.16
C HIS A 243 -17.22 36.64 -13.64
N TYR A 244 -16.06 36.16 -13.18
CA TYR A 244 -15.74 36.05 -11.76
C TYR A 244 -14.94 37.25 -11.30
N LYS A 245 -15.18 37.69 -10.05
CA LYS A 245 -14.44 38.73 -9.33
C LYS A 245 -13.76 38.12 -8.11
N LEU A 246 -12.46 38.36 -7.97
CA LEU A 246 -11.60 37.81 -6.90
C LEU A 246 -10.53 38.83 -6.46
N ASP A 247 -9.78 38.53 -5.39
CA ASP A 247 -8.72 39.40 -4.83
C ASP A 247 -9.24 40.83 -4.56
N ARG A 248 -10.38 40.92 -3.86
CA ARG A 248 -11.07 42.18 -3.52
C ARG A 248 -10.41 42.81 -2.29
N LYS A 249 -9.62 43.87 -2.50
CA LYS A 249 -8.89 44.57 -1.42
C LYS A 249 -8.79 46.06 -1.68
N LEU A 250 -8.56 46.82 -0.62
CA LEU A 250 -8.13 48.22 -0.73
C LEU A 250 -6.63 48.23 -1.05
N ASP A 251 -6.23 49.02 -2.03
CA ASP A 251 -4.80 49.29 -2.26
C ASP A 251 -4.23 50.25 -1.21
N ASP A 252 -2.93 50.52 -1.28
CA ASP A 252 -2.21 51.38 -0.33
C ASP A 252 -2.72 52.84 -0.31
N MET A 253 -3.57 53.22 -1.26
CA MET A 253 -4.24 54.53 -1.35
C MET A 253 -5.70 54.50 -0.89
N GLY A 254 -6.20 53.35 -0.40
CA GLY A 254 -7.59 53.19 0.04
C GLY A 254 -8.59 53.02 -1.12
N MET A 255 -8.12 52.72 -2.33
CA MET A 255 -8.98 52.49 -3.50
C MET A 255 -9.29 51.00 -3.66
N PHE A 256 -10.53 50.68 -4.03
CA PHE A 256 -10.97 49.30 -4.18
C PHE A 256 -10.41 48.67 -5.46
N THR A 257 -9.63 47.60 -5.31
CA THR A 257 -9.07 46.82 -6.42
C THR A 257 -9.63 45.40 -6.44
N SER A 258 -9.80 44.85 -7.63
CA SER A 258 -10.25 43.47 -7.83
C SER A 258 -9.74 42.90 -9.14
N ARG A 259 -9.51 41.60 -9.18
CA ARG A 259 -9.19 40.85 -10.41
C ARG A 259 -10.45 40.21 -10.98
N THR A 260 -10.47 40.03 -12.29
CA THR A 260 -11.55 39.33 -12.97
C THR A 260 -11.06 38.10 -13.73
N ALA A 261 -11.91 37.10 -13.82
CA ALA A 261 -11.70 35.91 -14.64
C ALA A 261 -12.94 35.65 -15.49
N ASN A 262 -12.75 35.60 -16.81
CA ASN A 262 -13.85 35.44 -17.77
C ASN A 262 -14.05 33.98 -18.16
N PHE A 263 -15.17 33.66 -18.82
CA PHE A 263 -15.36 32.37 -19.47
C PHE A 263 -14.85 32.43 -20.91
N THR A 264 -13.96 31.52 -21.30
CA THR A 264 -13.38 31.44 -22.65
C THR A 264 -14.40 31.04 -23.72
N ASP A 265 -15.53 30.48 -23.32
CA ASP A 265 -16.59 29.99 -24.20
C ASP A 265 -17.87 30.86 -24.16
N ASN A 266 -17.80 32.05 -23.55
CA ASN A 266 -18.94 32.93 -23.30
C ASN A 266 -20.07 32.23 -22.52
N GLN A 267 -19.70 31.48 -21.46
CA GLN A 267 -20.60 30.78 -20.53
C GLN A 267 -21.45 29.66 -21.14
N LYS A 268 -21.13 29.14 -22.32
CA LYS A 268 -21.94 28.08 -22.95
C LYS A 268 -21.98 26.81 -22.10
N ALA A 269 -20.83 26.36 -21.60
CA ALA A 269 -20.71 25.20 -20.73
C ALA A 269 -21.34 25.45 -19.37
N HIS A 270 -21.12 26.63 -18.79
CA HIS A 270 -21.73 27.07 -17.54
C HIS A 270 -23.27 27.05 -17.59
N HIS A 271 -23.89 27.66 -18.62
CA HIS A 271 -25.34 27.64 -18.81
C HIS A 271 -25.88 26.22 -19.02
N ARG A 272 -25.21 25.42 -19.87
CA ARG A 272 -25.62 24.03 -20.10
C ARG A 272 -25.58 23.20 -18.82
N PHE A 273 -24.58 23.43 -17.97
CA PHE A 273 -24.41 22.74 -16.70
C PHE A 273 -25.50 23.15 -15.70
N TRP A 274 -25.66 24.45 -15.43
CA TRP A 274 -26.62 24.97 -14.43
C TRP A 274 -28.08 24.96 -14.90
N ASN A 275 -28.34 24.68 -16.18
CA ASN A 275 -29.69 24.33 -16.64
C ASN A 275 -30.16 22.96 -16.16
N LYS A 276 -29.24 22.09 -15.70
CA LYS A 276 -29.57 20.78 -15.13
C LYS A 276 -29.85 20.80 -13.64
N TYR A 277 -29.33 21.79 -12.91
CA TYR A 277 -29.37 21.82 -11.44
C TYR A 277 -30.06 23.08 -10.89
N GLU A 278 -30.84 22.93 -9.83
CA GLU A 278 -31.47 24.04 -9.10
C GLU A 278 -30.42 24.71 -8.21
N ARG A 279 -30.13 25.98 -8.50
CA ARG A 279 -29.25 26.84 -7.68
C ARG A 279 -29.91 28.22 -7.46
N PRO A 280 -29.68 28.88 -6.31
CA PRO A 280 -28.91 28.37 -5.17
C PRO A 280 -29.66 27.24 -4.42
N PRO A 281 -28.95 26.37 -3.69
CA PRO A 281 -29.59 25.38 -2.81
C PRO A 281 -30.42 26.06 -1.71
N LYS A 282 -31.22 25.32 -0.95
CA LYS A 282 -31.95 25.89 0.20
C LYS A 282 -30.99 26.59 1.16
N LYS A 283 -31.38 27.75 1.69
CA LYS A 283 -30.54 28.58 2.58
C LYS A 283 -29.96 27.81 3.77
N GLU A 284 -30.71 26.87 4.32
CA GLU A 284 -30.30 25.99 5.44
C GLU A 284 -29.10 25.07 5.12
N TYR A 285 -28.72 24.90 3.85
CA TYR A 285 -27.56 24.10 3.43
C TYR A 285 -26.30 24.94 3.20
N TRP A 286 -26.42 26.28 3.16
CA TRP A 286 -25.33 27.15 2.71
C TRP A 286 -24.13 27.11 3.63
N ASP A 287 -24.34 27.19 4.95
CA ASP A 287 -23.23 27.20 5.91
C ASP A 287 -22.53 25.84 5.96
N TYR A 288 -23.29 24.75 5.98
CA TYR A 288 -22.75 23.39 5.90
C TYR A 288 -21.88 23.16 4.63
N ILE A 289 -22.37 23.58 3.45
CA ILE A 289 -21.63 23.40 2.18
C ILE A 289 -20.34 24.24 2.17
N VAL A 290 -20.38 25.45 2.74
CA VAL A 290 -19.21 26.34 2.85
C VAL A 290 -18.21 25.82 3.88
N GLU A 291 -18.67 25.31 5.02
CA GLU A 291 -17.84 24.72 6.07
C GLU A 291 -17.12 23.45 5.61
N ARG A 292 -17.73 22.67 4.71
CA ARG A 292 -17.15 21.46 4.10
C ARG A 292 -16.34 21.74 2.83
N ARG A 293 -15.80 22.96 2.68
CA ARG A 293 -14.89 23.36 1.58
C ARG A 293 -13.68 22.43 1.43
N ASP A 294 -13.22 21.84 2.54
CA ASP A 294 -12.14 20.85 2.59
C ASP A 294 -12.40 19.60 1.72
N LEU A 295 -13.67 19.26 1.47
CA LEU A 295 -14.06 18.15 0.62
C LEU A 295 -13.97 18.47 -0.89
N LEU A 296 -13.83 19.74 -1.26
CA LEU A 296 -13.81 20.22 -2.65
C LEU A 296 -12.39 20.29 -3.22
N VAL A 297 -11.58 19.23 -3.06
CA VAL A 297 -10.18 19.17 -3.53
C VAL A 297 -10.01 18.10 -4.61
N PRO A 298 -9.36 18.41 -5.76
CA PRO A 298 -9.08 17.43 -6.81
C PRO A 298 -8.27 16.20 -6.34
N GLN A 299 -8.68 15.01 -6.79
CA GLN A 299 -8.13 13.71 -6.41
C GLN A 299 -6.64 13.53 -6.79
N ASP A 300 -6.19 14.20 -7.85
CA ASP A 300 -4.79 14.22 -8.32
C ASP A 300 -3.82 14.91 -7.36
N ILE A 301 -4.29 15.79 -6.46
CA ILE A 301 -3.46 16.40 -5.40
C ILE A 301 -3.21 15.40 -4.26
N ARG A 302 -4.13 14.46 -4.01
CA ARG A 302 -3.90 13.32 -3.08
C ARG A 302 -2.92 12.30 -3.66
N GLU A 303 -2.87 12.17 -4.98
CA GLU A 303 -2.04 11.17 -5.67
C GLU A 303 -0.65 11.68 -6.12
N ARG A 304 -0.43 13.00 -6.25
CA ARG A 304 0.83 13.55 -6.82
C ARG A 304 1.80 14.22 -5.87
N LYS A 305 1.44 14.48 -4.61
CA LYS A 305 2.41 15.02 -3.65
C LYS A 305 3.25 13.89 -3.09
N GLY A 306 4.54 13.89 -3.41
CA GLY A 306 5.54 12.97 -2.87
C GLY A 306 5.81 13.09 -1.36
N SER A 307 4.88 13.68 -0.59
CA SER A 307 4.79 13.58 0.86
C SER A 307 3.92 12.38 1.20
N PHE A 308 4.53 11.26 1.56
CA PHE A 308 3.81 10.05 1.96
C PHE A 308 2.91 10.40 3.17
N PHE A 309 1.59 10.30 2.99
CA PHE A 309 0.63 10.47 4.07
C PHE A 309 0.90 9.39 5.14
N THR A 310 1.07 9.79 6.40
CA THR A 310 1.19 8.86 7.53
C THR A 310 -0.21 8.51 8.03
N PRO A 311 -0.66 7.25 7.95
CA PRO A 311 -1.96 6.84 8.47
C PRO A 311 -2.13 7.17 9.95
N GLN A 312 -3.31 7.65 10.35
CA GLN A 312 -3.60 8.12 11.71
C GLN A 312 -3.31 7.06 12.79
N ILE A 313 -3.64 5.79 12.53
CA ILE A 313 -3.33 4.66 13.43
C ILE A 313 -1.82 4.54 13.74
N TRP A 314 -0.95 4.86 12.77
CA TRP A 314 0.49 4.83 12.97
C TRP A 314 0.99 6.08 13.68
N VAL A 315 0.36 7.24 13.46
CA VAL A 315 0.63 8.49 14.20
C VAL A 315 0.33 8.32 15.69
N GLU A 316 -0.84 7.79 16.03
CA GLU A 316 -1.23 7.53 17.43
C GLU A 316 -0.30 6.52 18.08
N LEU A 317 0.07 5.46 17.35
CA LEU A 317 0.99 4.46 17.86
C LEU A 317 2.41 5.00 18.06
N SER A 318 2.95 5.83 17.16
CA SER A 318 4.26 6.45 17.33
C SER A 318 4.29 7.42 18.51
N GLN A 319 3.23 8.20 18.71
CA GLN A 319 3.10 9.06 19.90
C GLN A 319 3.02 8.26 21.19
N LYS A 320 2.30 7.14 21.20
CA LYS A 320 2.32 6.20 22.34
C LYS A 320 3.73 5.69 22.65
N TYR A 321 4.51 5.34 21.62
CA TYR A 321 5.89 4.91 21.82
C TYR A 321 6.81 6.03 22.32
N LEU A 322 6.54 7.27 21.92
CA LEU A 322 7.22 8.45 22.47
C LEU A 322 6.89 8.62 23.96
N THR A 323 5.61 8.55 24.34
CA THR A 323 5.18 8.56 25.74
C THR A 323 5.84 7.44 26.55
N ASP A 324 5.91 6.22 26.03
CA ASP A 324 6.57 5.10 26.70
C ASP A 324 8.07 5.32 26.96
N VAL A 325 8.74 6.16 26.16
CA VAL A 325 10.19 6.40 26.23
C VAL A 325 10.52 7.69 26.98
N LEU A 326 9.70 8.73 26.80
CA LEU A 326 9.96 10.09 27.30
C LEU A 326 9.10 10.48 28.50
N GLY A 327 8.09 9.67 28.87
CA GLY A 327 7.16 9.95 29.97
C GLY A 327 5.81 10.51 29.50
N GLU A 328 4.83 10.61 30.39
CA GLU A 328 3.47 11.09 30.07
C GLU A 328 3.45 12.57 29.68
N ASP A 329 4.25 13.39 30.36
CA ASP A 329 4.32 14.85 30.18
C ASP A 329 5.33 15.30 29.11
N TRP A 330 5.81 14.38 28.26
CA TRP A 330 6.91 14.65 27.33
C TRP A 330 6.66 15.82 26.38
N GLN A 331 5.40 16.11 26.03
CA GLN A 331 5.02 17.22 25.16
C GLN A 331 5.24 18.60 25.81
N ASP A 332 5.25 18.67 27.13
CA ASP A 332 5.56 19.90 27.88
C ASP A 332 7.06 20.03 28.13
N GLU A 333 7.74 18.91 28.33
CA GLU A 333 9.17 18.88 28.62
C GLU A 333 10.06 18.98 27.38
N HIS A 334 9.57 18.61 26.20
CA HIS A 334 10.33 18.50 24.96
C HIS A 334 9.79 19.41 23.86
N TYR A 335 10.71 19.84 22.98
CA TYR A 335 10.37 20.51 21.73
C TYR A 335 10.23 19.47 20.62
N ILE A 336 9.31 19.66 19.68
CA ILE A 336 9.00 18.73 18.60
C ILE A 336 9.23 19.44 17.28
N TRP A 337 10.03 18.84 16.40
CA TRP A 337 10.20 19.35 15.05
C TRP A 337 10.01 18.23 14.02
N ASP A 338 8.99 18.37 13.19
CA ASP A 338 8.85 17.61 11.95
C ASP A 338 9.42 18.42 10.79
N CYS A 339 10.62 18.04 10.33
CA CYS A 339 11.33 18.74 9.26
C CYS A 339 11.01 18.23 7.84
N ALA A 340 10.00 17.36 7.72
CA ALA A 340 9.45 16.91 6.44
C ALA A 340 7.92 16.71 6.56
N ALA A 341 7.24 17.70 7.13
CA ALA A 341 5.87 17.57 7.65
C ALA A 341 4.79 17.27 6.59
N GLY A 342 5.04 17.57 5.32
CA GLY A 342 3.98 17.63 4.32
C GLY A 342 2.86 18.52 4.82
N THR A 343 1.61 18.04 4.78
CA THR A 343 0.44 18.77 5.31
C THR A 343 0.25 18.62 6.84
N GLY A 344 1.24 18.09 7.56
CA GLY A 344 1.29 18.05 9.02
C GLY A 344 0.46 16.93 9.66
N ASN A 345 0.29 15.79 8.99
CA ASN A 345 -0.52 14.68 9.53
C ASN A 345 0.15 14.01 10.74
N LEU A 346 1.48 13.89 10.73
CA LEU A 346 2.26 13.29 11.82
C LEU A 346 2.12 14.06 13.15
N LEU A 347 1.80 15.35 13.06
CA LEU A 347 1.64 16.26 14.19
C LEU A 347 0.22 16.23 14.79
N THR A 348 -0.71 15.50 14.16
CA THR A 348 -2.10 15.37 14.65
C THR A 348 -2.11 14.68 16.02
N GLY A 349 -2.88 15.22 16.97
CA GLY A 349 -2.99 14.67 18.34
C GLY A 349 -1.99 15.24 19.35
N LEU A 350 -0.96 15.97 18.89
CA LEU A 350 -0.11 16.75 19.77
C LEU A 350 -0.87 17.97 20.32
N THR A 351 -0.61 18.36 21.56
CA THR A 351 -1.44 19.32 22.31
C THR A 351 -0.70 20.61 22.68
N ASN A 352 0.61 20.55 22.99
CA ASN A 352 1.38 21.74 23.34
C ASN A 352 1.89 22.48 22.11
N LYS A 353 1.03 23.32 21.52
CA LYS A 353 1.33 24.10 20.30
C LYS A 353 2.58 24.99 20.38
N TYR A 354 3.02 25.39 21.58
CA TYR A 354 4.20 26.23 21.77
C TYR A 354 5.51 25.46 21.60
N ASN A 355 5.47 24.13 21.70
CA ASN A 355 6.63 23.27 21.55
C ASN A 355 6.72 22.60 20.17
N ILE A 356 5.72 22.78 19.30
CA ILE A 356 5.63 22.07 18.02
C ILE A 356 6.06 22.97 16.86
N PHE A 357 6.96 22.48 16.02
CA PHE A 357 7.44 23.11 14.79
C PHE A 357 7.24 22.17 13.60
N ALA A 358 6.82 22.73 12.47
CA ALA A 358 6.59 22.00 11.23
C ALA A 358 7.29 22.69 10.07
N SER A 359 8.08 21.94 9.31
CA SER A 359 8.64 22.45 8.07
C SER A 359 8.59 21.45 6.93
N THR A 360 8.48 21.98 5.72
CA THR A 360 8.38 21.21 4.49
C THR A 360 8.94 21.99 3.31
N LEU A 361 9.37 21.25 2.27
CA LEU A 361 9.92 21.82 1.05
C LEU A 361 8.85 22.56 0.22
N ASP A 362 7.62 22.04 0.20
CA ASP A 362 6.53 22.56 -0.64
C ASP A 362 5.78 23.68 0.08
N LYS A 363 5.84 24.89 -0.48
CA LYS A 363 5.11 26.06 0.03
C LYS A 363 3.60 25.81 0.10
N GLN A 364 3.02 25.02 -0.82
CA GLN A 364 1.60 24.71 -0.77
C GLN A 364 1.22 23.90 0.48
N ASP A 365 2.10 23.02 0.95
CA ASP A 365 1.84 22.24 2.17
C ASP A 365 1.86 23.14 3.42
N VAL A 366 2.78 24.12 3.44
CA VAL A 366 2.84 25.19 4.45
C VAL A 366 1.54 25.99 4.44
N ASP A 367 1.07 26.41 3.28
CA ASP A 367 -0.16 27.21 3.13
C ASP A 367 -1.42 26.42 3.53
N VAL A 368 -1.45 25.11 3.25
CA VAL A 368 -2.52 24.21 3.74
C VAL A 368 -2.54 24.15 5.27
N MET A 369 -1.38 23.99 5.90
CA MET A 369 -1.28 23.99 7.37
C MET A 369 -1.69 25.34 7.96
N HIS A 370 -1.25 26.47 7.39
CA HIS A 370 -1.68 27.80 7.82
C HIS A 370 -3.18 28.02 7.67
N SER A 371 -3.77 27.60 6.54
CA SER A 371 -5.21 27.70 6.30
C SER A 371 -6.00 26.90 7.33
N ARG A 372 -5.54 25.68 7.65
CA ARG A 372 -6.12 24.84 8.71
C ARG A 372 -6.01 25.51 10.08
N ILE A 373 -4.87 26.13 10.40
CA ILE A 373 -4.65 26.87 11.65
C ILE A 373 -5.63 28.04 11.75
N ALA A 374 -5.71 28.88 10.71
CA ALA A 374 -6.62 30.03 10.67
C ALA A 374 -8.07 29.60 10.85
N THR A 375 -8.53 28.61 10.08
CA THR A 375 -9.89 28.07 10.15
C THR A 375 -10.22 27.54 11.55
N MET A 376 -9.32 26.77 12.17
CA MET A 376 -9.53 26.23 13.51
C MET A 376 -9.54 27.30 14.60
N ASN A 377 -8.73 28.35 14.45
CA ASN A 377 -8.72 29.49 15.38
C ASN A 377 -10.01 30.32 15.26
N GLU A 378 -10.45 30.61 14.02
CA GLU A 378 -11.69 31.36 13.75
C GLU A 378 -12.94 30.63 14.27
N ASN A 379 -12.97 29.30 14.13
CA ASN A 379 -14.09 28.47 14.58
C ASN A 379 -14.05 28.12 16.08
N SER A 380 -13.02 28.54 16.82
CA SER A 380 -12.88 28.21 18.24
C SER A 380 -13.71 29.15 19.13
N ILE A 381 -14.79 28.62 19.71
CA ILE A 381 -15.67 29.36 20.64
C ILE A 381 -15.07 29.42 22.05
N SER A 382 -14.19 28.47 22.41
CA SER A 382 -13.61 28.28 23.75
C SER A 382 -12.15 28.78 23.87
N GLY A 383 -11.61 29.46 22.85
CA GLY A 383 -10.21 29.89 22.80
C GLY A 383 -9.19 28.75 22.58
N HIS A 384 -9.65 27.51 22.45
CA HIS A 384 -8.85 26.33 22.12
C HIS A 384 -8.86 26.16 20.59
N GLY A 385 -8.04 26.98 19.93
CA GLY A 385 -7.88 26.97 18.47
C GLY A 385 -7.01 25.82 17.96
N ALA A 386 -6.29 26.03 16.86
CA ALA A 386 -5.40 25.02 16.30
C ALA A 386 -4.28 24.60 17.27
N ASN A 387 -3.89 23.32 17.19
CA ASN A 387 -2.75 22.76 17.95
C ASN A 387 -1.38 23.08 17.32
N LEU A 388 -1.32 24.02 16.38
CA LEU A 388 -0.09 24.52 15.76
C LEU A 388 -0.13 26.05 15.74
N LEU A 389 1.02 26.66 16.03
CA LEU A 389 1.18 28.11 15.85
C LEU A 389 1.50 28.42 14.40
N HIS A 390 0.90 29.50 13.89
CA HIS A 390 1.14 29.96 12.52
C HIS A 390 2.64 30.16 12.29
N ASP A 391 3.34 30.87 13.18
CA ASP A 391 4.77 31.19 13.03
C ASP A 391 5.72 30.00 13.23
N HIS A 392 5.20 28.85 13.67
CA HIS A 392 5.96 27.61 13.82
C HIS A 392 5.84 26.69 12.58
N VAL A 393 5.06 27.11 11.59
CA VAL A 393 4.88 26.41 10.31
C VAL A 393 5.59 27.23 9.23
N PHE A 394 6.61 26.64 8.58
CA PHE A 394 7.45 27.39 7.65
C PHE A 394 8.01 26.53 6.51
N GLN A 395 8.32 27.17 5.38
CA GLN A 395 8.97 26.49 4.25
C GLN A 395 10.47 26.34 4.55
N PHE A 396 10.99 25.12 4.44
CA PHE A 396 12.41 24.84 4.67
C PHE A 396 12.84 23.58 3.92
N ASP A 397 13.85 23.68 3.07
CA ASP A 397 14.51 22.51 2.49
C ASP A 397 15.48 21.94 3.52
N PHE A 398 15.01 21.01 4.35
CA PHE A 398 15.83 20.46 5.44
C PHE A 398 17.18 19.94 4.97
N LEU A 399 17.31 19.40 3.75
CA LEU A 399 18.59 18.93 3.25
C LEU A 399 19.47 20.09 2.80
N ASN A 400 18.95 21.06 2.05
CA ASN A 400 19.79 22.04 1.34
C ASN A 400 19.85 23.44 1.98
N ASP A 401 18.88 23.82 2.80
CA ASP A 401 18.88 25.13 3.47
C ASP A 401 19.82 25.17 4.69
N ASP A 402 20.38 26.35 4.91
CA ASP A 402 21.17 26.70 6.08
C ASP A 402 20.26 26.98 7.29
N PHE A 403 20.74 26.62 8.47
CA PHE A 403 19.95 26.73 9.71
C PHE A 403 19.69 28.18 10.13
N ASP A 404 20.43 29.16 9.58
CA ASP A 404 20.16 30.58 9.81
C ASP A 404 18.81 31.05 9.24
N LYS A 405 18.15 30.22 8.42
CA LYS A 405 16.79 30.46 7.91
C LYS A 405 15.70 29.90 8.82
N LEU A 406 16.05 29.24 9.92
CA LEU A 406 15.05 28.73 10.88
C LEU A 406 14.35 29.91 11.58
N PRO A 407 13.06 29.80 11.92
CA PRO A 407 12.39 30.77 12.78
C PRO A 407 13.16 30.96 14.08
N GLU A 408 13.20 32.20 14.58
CA GLU A 408 14.01 32.57 15.74
C GLU A 408 13.81 31.64 16.97
N PRO A 409 12.59 31.21 17.34
CA PRO A 409 12.41 30.29 18.46
C PRO A 409 13.12 28.94 18.25
N LEU A 410 12.99 28.34 17.07
CA LEU A 410 13.61 27.06 16.74
C LEU A 410 15.13 27.20 16.57
N PHE A 411 15.59 28.29 15.97
CA PHE A 411 17.02 28.59 15.85
C PHE A 411 17.69 28.65 17.23
N LYS A 412 17.04 29.30 18.21
CA LYS A 412 17.52 29.34 19.60
C LYS A 412 17.56 27.95 20.24
N ILE A 413 16.55 27.12 20.01
CA ILE A 413 16.50 25.73 20.55
C ILE A 413 17.64 24.89 19.97
N VAL A 414 17.88 24.96 18.65
CA VAL A 414 18.92 24.15 17.98
C VAL A 414 20.33 24.57 18.38
N ASN A 415 20.56 25.86 18.66
CA ASN A 415 21.89 26.37 19.02
C ASN A 415 22.19 26.35 20.53
N ASP A 416 21.18 26.17 21.38
CA ASP A 416 21.35 26.00 22.82
C ASP A 416 21.55 24.51 23.18
N PRO A 417 22.70 24.11 23.76
CA PRO A 417 22.98 22.69 24.05
C PRO A 417 21.97 22.00 24.96
N GLU A 418 21.42 22.69 25.97
CA GLU A 418 20.49 22.08 26.92
C GLU A 418 19.08 22.01 26.36
N LYS A 419 18.64 23.03 25.59
CA LYS A 419 17.37 22.97 24.87
C LYS A 419 17.42 21.95 23.73
N ARG A 420 18.55 21.84 23.03
CA ARG A 420 18.74 20.87 21.94
C ARG A 420 18.63 19.42 22.43
N LYS A 421 19.09 19.09 23.64
CA LYS A 421 18.90 17.75 24.23
C LYS A 421 17.42 17.37 24.38
N LYS A 422 16.57 18.37 24.60
CA LYS A 422 15.11 18.25 24.72
C LYS A 422 14.38 18.35 23.37
N LEU A 423 15.09 18.51 22.26
CA LEU A 423 14.50 18.52 20.93
C LEU A 423 14.28 17.08 20.43
N VAL A 424 13.06 16.75 20.05
CA VAL A 424 12.67 15.52 19.35
C VAL A 424 12.46 15.86 17.88
N VAL A 425 13.37 15.39 17.02
CA VAL A 425 13.10 15.38 15.58
C VAL A 425 12.15 14.22 15.30
N TYR A 426 10.89 14.53 15.01
CA TYR A 426 9.81 13.56 14.81
C TYR A 426 9.35 13.58 13.36
N ILE A 427 9.73 12.56 12.58
CA ILE A 427 9.75 12.68 11.11
C ILE A 427 9.33 11.40 10.38
N ASN A 428 8.61 11.57 9.26
CA ASN A 428 8.42 10.56 8.22
C ASN A 428 9.07 11.03 6.88
N PRO A 429 10.39 10.86 6.69
CA PRO A 429 11.09 11.36 5.51
C PRO A 429 10.68 10.63 4.23
N PRO A 430 10.87 11.24 3.05
CA PRO A 430 10.60 10.59 1.76
C PRO A 430 11.41 9.28 1.54
N TYR A 431 10.74 8.23 1.06
CA TYR A 431 11.33 6.89 0.86
C TYR A 431 12.08 6.67 -0.47
N ALA A 432 12.21 7.71 -1.30
CA ALA A 432 12.82 7.60 -2.62
C ALA A 432 14.35 7.51 -2.57
N GLU A 433 14.94 6.90 -3.60
CA GLU A 433 16.38 6.98 -3.86
C GLU A 433 16.72 8.37 -4.40
N ALA A 434 17.78 8.98 -3.88
CA ALA A 434 18.30 10.28 -4.29
C ALA A 434 18.82 10.30 -5.74
N THR A 435 18.93 9.13 -6.36
CA THR A 435 19.17 8.96 -7.81
C THR A 435 18.05 8.12 -8.38
N SER A 436 17.36 8.60 -9.42
CA SER A 436 16.31 7.78 -10.03
C SER A 436 16.90 6.53 -10.67
N SER A 437 16.34 5.36 -10.38
CA SER A 437 16.60 4.08 -11.06
C SER A 437 16.43 4.11 -12.59
N LYS A 438 15.86 5.19 -13.15
CA LYS A 438 15.73 5.43 -14.59
C LYS A 438 17.04 5.83 -15.29
N THR A 439 18.10 6.22 -14.57
CA THR A 439 19.42 6.44 -15.17
C THR A 439 20.16 5.14 -15.48
N VAL A 440 19.78 4.02 -14.84
CA VAL A 440 20.39 2.70 -15.08
C VAL A 440 19.81 2.03 -16.34
N THR A 441 18.67 2.49 -16.86
CA THR A 441 17.96 1.92 -18.01
C THR A 441 17.85 2.85 -19.23
N GLY A 442 18.50 4.02 -19.20
CA GLY A 442 18.66 4.91 -20.37
C GLY A 442 17.39 5.52 -20.97
N THR A 443 16.22 5.42 -20.32
CA THR A 443 14.91 5.72 -20.95
C THR A 443 14.06 6.78 -20.23
N GLY A 444 14.62 7.59 -19.33
CA GLY A 444 13.83 8.61 -18.62
C GLY A 444 14.56 9.94 -18.42
N GLN A 445 13.85 11.04 -18.72
CA GLN A 445 14.25 12.37 -18.24
C GLN A 445 14.17 12.45 -16.70
N ASN A 446 15.09 13.20 -16.11
CA ASN A 446 15.14 13.49 -14.68
C ASN A 446 13.79 14.05 -14.19
N LYS A 447 13.27 13.56 -13.06
CA LYS A 447 12.23 14.32 -12.33
C LYS A 447 12.87 15.65 -11.90
N ALA A 448 12.28 16.77 -12.33
CA ALA A 448 12.82 18.13 -12.18
C ALA A 448 13.04 18.63 -10.73
N GLY A 449 12.82 17.81 -9.70
CA GLY A 449 13.03 18.18 -8.29
C GLY A 449 14.31 17.62 -7.63
N VAL A 450 14.97 16.62 -8.22
CA VAL A 450 16.12 15.93 -7.59
C VAL A 450 17.47 16.60 -7.91
N ALA A 451 17.49 17.49 -8.92
CA ALA A 451 18.71 18.14 -9.39
C ALA A 451 19.39 19.07 -8.35
N LYS A 452 18.67 19.53 -7.31
CA LYS A 452 19.24 20.40 -6.25
C LYS A 452 19.93 19.65 -5.10
N GLY A 453 19.75 18.32 -4.98
CA GLY A 453 20.29 17.52 -3.86
C GLY A 453 21.74 17.03 -4.00
N GLN A 454 22.50 17.49 -5.01
CA GLN A 454 23.86 17.01 -5.25
C GLN A 454 24.84 17.41 -4.14
N LYS A 455 24.81 18.64 -3.62
CA LYS A 455 25.80 19.12 -2.63
C LYS A 455 25.76 18.35 -1.31
N VAL A 456 24.58 18.20 -0.73
CA VAL A 456 24.39 17.49 0.56
C VAL A 456 24.68 16.01 0.40
N ARG A 457 24.24 15.42 -0.71
CA ARG A 457 24.57 14.05 -1.06
C ARG A 457 26.08 13.85 -1.23
N GLU A 458 26.77 14.74 -1.93
CA GLU A 458 28.22 14.67 -2.14
C GLU A 458 28.98 14.82 -0.83
N TYR A 459 28.57 15.78 0.01
CA TYR A 459 29.14 15.99 1.35
C TYR A 459 29.01 14.72 2.21
N TYR A 460 27.80 14.17 2.34
CA TYR A 460 27.60 12.97 3.15
C TYR A 460 28.11 11.70 2.48
N ARG A 461 28.20 11.61 1.15
CA ARG A 461 28.74 10.44 0.44
C ARG A 461 30.18 10.13 0.89
N GLN A 462 30.97 11.12 1.25
CA GLN A 462 32.30 10.93 1.81
C GLN A 462 32.26 10.27 3.21
N LYS A 463 31.22 10.53 4.01
CA LYS A 463 31.03 9.99 5.37
C LYS A 463 30.31 8.64 5.39
N ILE A 464 29.22 8.50 4.62
CA ILE A 464 28.28 7.36 4.68
C ILE A 464 28.25 6.50 3.40
N ASN A 465 29.07 6.82 2.40
CA ASN A 465 29.21 6.09 1.13
C ASN A 465 27.87 5.82 0.42
N GLY A 466 27.57 4.55 0.08
CA GLY A 466 26.39 4.17 -0.70
C GLY A 466 25.06 4.51 -0.03
N ALA A 467 25.04 4.68 1.30
CA ALA A 467 23.86 5.13 2.02
C ALA A 467 23.40 6.54 1.60
N ALA A 468 24.29 7.39 1.09
CA ALA A 468 23.95 8.73 0.60
C ALA A 468 23.02 8.70 -0.65
N ASN A 469 22.80 7.54 -1.26
CA ASN A 469 21.79 7.38 -2.31
C ASN A 469 20.36 7.29 -1.77
N GLU A 470 20.17 7.28 -0.45
CA GLU A 470 18.86 7.12 0.19
C GLU A 470 18.47 8.41 0.91
N ILE A 471 17.32 8.98 0.55
CA ILE A 471 16.91 10.29 1.08
C ILE A 471 16.75 10.24 2.60
N PHE A 472 16.07 9.23 3.15
CA PHE A 472 15.93 9.10 4.61
C PHE A 472 17.29 9.02 5.34
N ALA A 473 18.31 8.42 4.71
CA ALA A 473 19.65 8.32 5.30
C ALA A 473 20.37 9.68 5.30
N LEU A 474 20.14 10.54 4.30
CA LEU A 474 20.62 11.91 4.29
C LEU A 474 19.97 12.76 5.40
N PHE A 475 18.66 12.59 5.63
CA PHE A 475 17.98 13.22 6.76
C PHE A 475 18.60 12.79 8.09
N MET A 476 18.74 11.48 8.32
CA MET A 476 19.39 10.96 9.52
C MET A 476 20.81 11.50 9.70
N ALA A 477 21.61 11.51 8.63
CA ALA A 477 22.98 12.00 8.68
C ALA A 477 23.05 13.50 9.01
N LYS A 478 22.18 14.33 8.43
CA LYS A 478 22.12 15.76 8.72
C LYS A 478 21.62 16.05 10.14
N VAL A 479 20.61 15.33 10.64
CA VAL A 479 20.17 15.44 12.04
C VAL A 479 21.33 15.12 12.97
N TYR A 480 22.04 14.01 12.75
CA TYR A 480 23.17 13.61 13.60
C TYR A 480 24.34 14.60 13.59
N ASP A 481 24.64 15.17 12.43
CA ASP A 481 25.78 16.08 12.22
C ASP A 481 25.48 17.53 12.63
N LYS A 482 24.22 17.98 12.48
CA LYS A 482 23.82 19.39 12.67
C LYS A 482 22.92 19.63 13.88
N ILE A 483 22.30 18.59 14.44
CA ILE A 483 21.46 18.66 15.64
C ILE A 483 21.95 17.59 16.64
N PRO A 484 23.22 17.63 17.07
CA PRO A 484 23.77 16.59 17.93
C PRO A 484 23.10 16.57 19.30
N ASN A 485 23.07 15.40 19.94
CA ASN A 485 22.53 15.18 21.29
C ASN A 485 21.01 15.30 21.43
N SER A 486 20.27 15.55 20.36
CA SER A 486 18.81 15.54 20.37
C SER A 486 18.25 14.11 20.43
N LYS A 487 16.92 13.98 20.47
CA LYS A 487 16.23 12.71 20.21
C LYS A 487 15.79 12.66 18.75
N LEU A 488 15.78 11.47 18.16
CA LEU A 488 15.28 11.24 16.80
C LEU A 488 14.23 10.13 16.82
N ALA A 489 13.01 10.48 16.43
CA ALA A 489 11.90 9.56 16.28
C ALA A 489 11.49 9.53 14.80
N LEU A 490 11.79 8.44 14.09
CA LEU A 490 11.61 8.40 12.64
C LEU A 490 10.90 7.15 12.13
N PHE A 491 10.08 7.35 11.11
CA PHE A 491 9.66 6.29 10.20
C PHE A 491 10.72 6.10 9.09
N SER A 492 11.15 4.87 8.82
CA SER A 492 12.15 4.60 7.77
C SER A 492 12.16 3.15 7.29
N LYS A 493 12.83 2.90 6.17
CA LYS A 493 13.22 1.53 5.76
C LYS A 493 14.33 1.04 6.69
N VAL A 494 14.26 -0.22 7.13
CA VAL A 494 15.23 -0.84 8.09
C VAL A 494 16.64 -1.12 7.53
N LYS A 495 16.88 -0.85 6.25
CA LYS A 495 18.16 -1.20 5.59
C LYS A 495 19.38 -0.46 6.14
N PHE A 496 19.21 0.65 6.86
CA PHE A 496 20.34 1.30 7.53
C PHE A 496 20.95 0.45 8.64
N ILE A 497 20.14 -0.44 9.23
CA ILE A 497 20.58 -1.35 10.29
C ILE A 497 21.40 -2.49 9.70
N GLN A 498 20.90 -3.18 8.67
CA GLN A 498 21.50 -4.45 8.22
C GLN A 498 22.07 -4.45 6.79
N GLY A 499 21.78 -3.42 6.00
CA GLY A 499 22.23 -3.34 4.61
C GLY A 499 23.76 -3.26 4.50
N THR A 500 24.31 -3.97 3.54
CA THR A 500 25.76 -3.98 3.23
C THR A 500 26.26 -2.60 2.81
N ASN A 501 25.50 -1.88 1.97
CA ASN A 501 25.79 -0.50 1.55
C ASN A 501 25.74 0.53 2.69
N PHE A 502 25.23 0.14 3.86
CA PHE A 502 25.11 0.99 5.04
C PHE A 502 26.19 0.74 6.10
N SER A 503 27.20 -0.09 5.81
CA SER A 503 28.30 -0.34 6.77
C SER A 503 28.95 0.96 7.23
N LYS A 504 29.32 1.85 6.29
CA LYS A 504 29.92 3.15 6.61
C LYS A 504 28.95 4.10 7.30
N PHE A 505 27.65 4.02 6.98
CA PHE A 505 26.63 4.77 7.71
C PHE A 505 26.60 4.37 9.19
N ARG A 506 26.68 3.07 9.51
CA ARG A 506 26.69 2.60 10.91
C ARG A 506 27.97 2.94 11.67
N ASP A 507 29.09 3.09 10.98
CA ASP A 507 30.33 3.60 11.59
C ASP A 507 30.22 5.11 11.92
N PHE A 508 29.46 5.86 11.11
CA PHE A 508 29.23 7.29 11.30
C PHE A 508 28.13 7.60 12.32
N PHE A 509 26.98 6.91 12.23
CA PHE A 509 25.77 7.17 12.99
C PHE A 509 25.75 6.33 14.28
N LEU A 510 26.52 6.80 15.28
CA LEU A 510 26.63 6.17 16.60
C LEU A 510 25.59 6.75 17.55
N VAL A 511 24.57 5.96 17.89
CA VAL A 511 23.40 6.39 18.66
C VAL A 511 22.85 5.24 19.48
N LYS A 512 22.20 5.55 20.62
CA LYS A 512 21.52 4.55 21.43
C LYS A 512 20.09 4.34 20.95
N TYR A 513 19.76 3.10 20.64
CA TYR A 513 18.38 2.69 20.35
C TYR A 513 17.55 2.66 21.64
N GLN A 514 16.37 3.27 21.62
CA GLN A 514 15.44 3.28 22.77
C GLN A 514 14.31 2.27 22.56
N LYS A 515 13.49 2.48 21.54
CA LYS A 515 12.29 1.66 21.26
C LYS A 515 11.85 1.81 19.81
N GLY A 516 10.97 0.92 19.36
CA GLY A 516 10.44 0.98 18.01
C GLY A 516 9.53 -0.19 17.65
N PHE A 517 8.81 -0.02 16.55
CA PHE A 517 7.91 -1.03 15.99
C PHE A 517 8.04 -1.07 14.47
N ILE A 518 7.58 -2.16 13.87
CA ILE A 518 7.49 -2.32 12.41
C ILE A 518 6.05 -2.59 11.98
N VAL A 519 5.69 -2.02 10.84
CA VAL A 519 4.41 -2.19 10.15
C VAL A 519 4.68 -2.51 8.69
N ARG A 520 3.66 -3.04 8.00
CA ARG A 520 3.76 -3.31 6.57
C ARG A 520 3.77 -2.01 5.77
N ALA A 521 4.66 -1.94 4.78
CA ALA A 521 4.80 -0.75 3.94
C ALA A 521 3.54 -0.45 3.11
N ASP A 522 2.78 -1.50 2.72
CA ASP A 522 1.52 -1.41 1.97
C ASP A 522 0.35 -0.78 2.76
N THR A 523 0.59 -0.33 3.99
CA THR A 523 -0.35 0.48 4.79
C THR A 523 -0.16 1.98 4.60
N PHE A 524 0.93 2.42 3.97
CA PHE A 524 1.19 3.82 3.66
C PHE A 524 0.72 4.14 2.24
N ASP A 525 0.13 5.32 2.05
CA ASP A 525 -0.38 5.74 0.76
C ASP A 525 0.71 5.70 -0.32
N ASN A 526 0.33 5.22 -1.52
CA ASN A 526 1.21 5.11 -2.68
C ASN A 526 2.41 4.15 -2.53
N VAL A 527 2.39 3.24 -1.55
CA VAL A 527 3.42 2.20 -1.39
C VAL A 527 2.87 0.84 -1.79
N THR A 528 3.30 0.32 -2.95
CA THR A 528 2.90 -1.01 -3.44
C THR A 528 3.84 -2.14 -3.02
N GLY A 529 4.89 -1.82 -2.25
CA GLY A 529 5.94 -2.78 -1.87
C GLY A 529 5.61 -3.56 -0.60
N VAL A 530 6.06 -4.81 -0.54
CA VAL A 530 5.84 -5.72 0.59
C VAL A 530 7.13 -5.80 1.42
N PHE A 531 7.36 -4.80 2.26
CA PHE A 531 8.54 -4.69 3.12
C PHE A 531 8.19 -4.01 4.46
N PRO A 532 9.07 -4.02 5.48
CA PRO A 532 8.77 -3.39 6.75
C PRO A 532 9.15 -1.90 6.72
N ILE A 533 8.25 -1.04 7.18
CA ILE A 533 8.56 0.33 7.60
C ILE A 533 8.66 0.31 9.13
N ALA A 534 9.76 0.87 9.65
CA ALA A 534 10.01 0.92 11.08
C ALA A 534 9.82 2.34 11.61
N PHE A 535 9.06 2.48 12.69
CA PHE A 535 9.16 3.63 13.58
C PHE A 535 10.20 3.32 14.66
N THR A 536 11.20 4.17 14.81
CA THR A 536 12.30 3.97 15.76
C THR A 536 12.65 5.25 16.50
N ILE A 537 12.97 5.13 17.78
CA ILE A 537 13.37 6.23 18.67
C ILE A 537 14.84 6.03 19.06
N TRP A 538 15.63 7.08 18.88
CA TRP A 538 17.06 7.10 19.10
C TRP A 538 17.46 8.27 19.99
N ASP A 539 18.43 8.04 20.85
CA ASP A 539 19.10 9.06 21.64
C ASP A 539 20.46 9.37 21.03
N LEU A 540 20.63 10.59 20.48
CA LEU A 540 21.85 10.99 19.80
C LEU A 540 22.93 11.46 20.77
N GLU A 541 22.63 11.65 22.06
CA GLU A 541 23.63 12.00 23.07
C GLU A 541 24.51 10.79 23.37
N GLN A 542 23.90 9.60 23.45
CA GLN A 542 24.57 8.35 23.78
C GLN A 542 25.14 7.70 22.52
N LYS A 543 26.48 7.69 22.39
CA LYS A 543 27.18 7.19 21.20
C LYS A 543 27.41 5.69 21.28
N GLU A 544 26.48 4.91 20.72
CA GLU A 544 26.56 3.45 20.67
C GLU A 544 26.54 2.94 19.22
N LYS A 545 27.30 1.88 18.94
CA LYS A 545 27.24 1.23 17.63
C LYS A 545 25.97 0.39 17.53
N ILE A 546 25.24 0.50 16.40
CA ILE A 546 24.03 -0.28 16.14
C ILE A 546 24.40 -1.75 15.90
N ARG A 547 24.45 -2.56 16.96
CA ARG A 547 24.75 -4.00 16.87
C ARG A 547 23.51 -4.85 16.62
N LYS A 548 22.45 -4.55 17.38
CA LYS A 548 21.16 -5.24 17.33
C LYS A 548 20.08 -4.29 17.83
N ILE A 549 18.94 -4.27 17.16
CA ILE A 549 17.72 -3.66 17.69
C ILE A 549 16.58 -4.68 17.69
N LYS A 550 15.58 -4.44 18.54
CA LYS A 550 14.38 -5.26 18.64
C LYS A 550 13.17 -4.34 18.49
N CYS A 551 12.33 -4.63 17.51
CA CYS A 551 11.11 -3.89 17.25
C CYS A 551 9.90 -4.78 17.49
N ASP A 552 8.81 -4.20 17.99
CA ASP A 552 7.53 -4.90 18.05
C ASP A 552 6.95 -5.04 16.63
N ILE A 553 6.32 -6.18 16.34
CA ILE A 553 5.62 -6.41 15.07
C ILE A 553 4.18 -6.00 15.26
N ILE A 554 3.73 -5.03 14.46
CA ILE A 554 2.38 -4.48 14.53
C ILE A 554 1.65 -4.82 13.23
N GLU A 555 0.53 -5.53 13.37
CA GLU A 555 -0.35 -5.89 12.26
C GLU A 555 -1.19 -4.69 11.85
N ASN A 556 -1.78 -4.74 10.64
CA ASN A 556 -2.56 -3.63 10.07
C ASN A 556 -3.76 -3.17 10.92
N ASN A 557 -4.22 -4.00 11.86
CA ASN A 557 -5.28 -3.67 12.81
C ASN A 557 -4.76 -2.99 14.10
N GLY A 558 -3.48 -2.63 14.16
CA GLY A 558 -2.82 -2.01 15.32
C GLY A 558 -2.41 -2.98 16.43
N LYS A 559 -2.68 -4.29 16.27
CA LYS A 559 -2.33 -5.28 17.30
C LYS A 559 -0.89 -5.75 17.15
N LYS A 560 -0.22 -5.89 18.29
CA LYS A 560 1.10 -6.50 18.39
C LYS A 560 1.00 -8.02 18.19
N SER A 561 1.72 -8.55 17.21
CA SER A 561 1.78 -10.00 16.92
C SER A 561 3.09 -10.65 17.38
N GLY A 562 4.14 -9.87 17.64
CA GLY A 562 5.42 -10.43 18.05
C GLY A 562 6.53 -9.38 18.18
N LYS A 563 7.77 -9.84 18.06
CA LYS A 563 8.97 -9.00 18.02
C LYS A 563 9.90 -9.48 16.91
N LYS A 564 10.54 -8.55 16.20
CA LYS A 564 11.59 -8.85 15.21
C LYS A 564 12.92 -8.24 15.66
N ASN A 565 13.99 -9.02 15.52
CA ASN A 565 15.36 -8.55 15.69
C ASN A 565 15.92 -8.07 14.35
N PHE A 566 16.67 -6.97 14.38
CA PHE A 566 17.51 -6.52 13.25
C PHE A 566 18.95 -6.43 13.72
N TYR A 567 19.90 -6.81 12.88
CA TYR A 567 21.32 -6.98 13.25
C TYR A 567 22.21 -6.09 12.39
N GLY A 568 23.08 -5.29 13.02
CA GLY A 568 24.01 -4.40 12.32
C GLY A 568 25.45 -4.88 12.26
N ASP A 569 25.87 -5.75 13.18
CA ASP A 569 27.16 -6.45 13.16
C ASP A 569 26.98 -7.84 12.55
N LEU A 570 26.79 -7.86 11.23
CA LEU A 570 26.63 -9.08 10.46
C LEU A 570 27.98 -9.63 9.98
N PRO A 571 28.15 -10.97 9.94
CA PRO A 571 29.25 -11.62 9.23
C PRO A 571 29.31 -11.21 7.75
N GLN A 572 30.37 -11.65 7.07
CA GLN A 572 30.47 -11.48 5.63
C GLN A 572 29.28 -12.11 4.90
N SER A 573 28.84 -11.49 3.81
CA SER A 573 27.73 -12.01 2.99
C SER A 573 28.03 -13.39 2.41
N ILE A 574 26.99 -14.20 2.20
CA ILE A 574 27.08 -15.49 1.51
C ILE A 574 27.72 -15.39 0.11
N ASN A 575 27.57 -14.24 -0.57
CA ASN A 575 28.22 -13.98 -1.88
C ASN A 575 29.75 -13.97 -1.82
N LYS A 576 30.34 -13.63 -0.66
CA LYS A 576 31.79 -13.73 -0.47
C LYS A 576 32.20 -15.19 -0.27
N TRP A 577 31.42 -15.96 0.46
CA TRP A 577 31.65 -17.40 0.67
C TRP A 577 31.64 -18.18 -0.64
N ILE A 578 30.59 -18.04 -1.45
CA ILE A 578 30.47 -18.81 -2.71
C ILE A 578 31.59 -18.46 -3.72
N LYS A 579 32.14 -17.23 -3.65
CA LYS A 579 33.25 -16.81 -4.51
C LYS A 579 34.55 -17.54 -4.17
N LEU A 580 34.74 -17.99 -2.93
CA LEU A 580 35.95 -18.72 -2.51
C LEU A 580 36.03 -20.13 -3.14
N VAL A 581 34.87 -20.69 -3.52
CA VAL A 581 34.73 -22.03 -4.11
C VAL A 581 34.34 -21.97 -5.60
N ASP A 582 34.36 -20.78 -6.19
CA ASP A 582 34.11 -20.54 -7.60
C ASP A 582 35.37 -20.93 -8.39
N ASN A 583 35.33 -22.06 -9.11
CA ASN A 583 36.46 -22.58 -9.87
C ASN A 583 36.27 -22.27 -11.36
N LYS A 584 36.59 -21.04 -11.75
CA LYS A 584 36.41 -20.56 -13.14
C LYS A 584 37.43 -21.12 -14.14
N ASN A 585 38.44 -21.88 -13.68
CA ASN A 585 39.56 -22.27 -14.52
C ASN A 585 39.33 -23.66 -15.15
N GLY A 586 39.03 -23.67 -16.45
CA GLY A 586 39.34 -24.77 -17.37
C GLY A 586 38.46 -26.03 -17.33
N GLU A 587 37.53 -26.17 -16.40
CA GLU A 587 36.66 -27.35 -16.31
C GLU A 587 35.38 -27.24 -17.16
N LYS A 588 34.83 -28.40 -17.55
CA LYS A 588 33.54 -28.46 -18.25
C LYS A 588 32.42 -28.00 -17.30
N ASN A 589 31.84 -26.84 -17.60
CA ASN A 589 30.72 -26.28 -16.87
C ASN A 589 29.42 -27.04 -17.20
N ILE A 590 28.57 -27.25 -16.20
CA ILE A 590 27.25 -27.88 -16.38
C ILE A 590 26.08 -26.89 -16.25
N GLY A 591 26.37 -25.64 -15.88
CA GLY A 591 25.39 -24.56 -15.76
C GLY A 591 25.97 -23.36 -15.03
N PHE A 592 25.22 -22.27 -15.01
CA PHE A 592 25.60 -21.00 -14.37
C PHE A 592 24.48 -20.48 -13.47
N MET A 593 24.87 -19.79 -12.40
CA MET A 593 23.97 -19.08 -11.50
C MET A 593 24.47 -17.68 -11.25
N GLY A 594 23.62 -16.68 -11.49
CA GLY A 594 23.93 -15.31 -11.10
C GLY A 594 23.78 -15.14 -9.58
N ASN A 595 24.70 -14.41 -8.95
CA ASN A 595 24.70 -14.15 -7.51
C ASN A 595 24.23 -12.70 -7.24
N PRO A 596 22.91 -12.42 -7.27
CA PRO A 596 22.40 -11.09 -6.96
C PRO A 596 22.65 -10.74 -5.48
N ALA A 597 22.31 -9.52 -5.07
CA ALA A 597 22.45 -9.08 -3.68
C ALA A 597 21.87 -10.14 -2.71
N PRO A 598 22.56 -10.42 -1.59
CA PRO A 598 22.29 -11.59 -0.74
C PRO A 598 21.15 -11.31 0.25
N ASP A 599 19.97 -10.95 -0.25
CA ASP A 599 18.77 -10.70 0.54
C ASP A 599 17.50 -11.21 -0.16
N PHE A 600 16.41 -11.29 0.59
CA PHE A 600 15.13 -11.82 0.11
C PHE A 600 14.55 -11.00 -1.05
N GLN A 601 14.71 -9.67 -1.05
CA GLN A 601 14.27 -8.79 -2.14
C GLN A 601 14.85 -9.20 -3.50
N ASN A 602 16.11 -9.63 -3.50
CA ASN A 602 16.85 -9.95 -4.71
C ASN A 602 16.83 -11.45 -5.07
N ASN A 603 16.23 -12.31 -4.24
CA ASN A 603 16.12 -13.75 -4.50
C ASN A 603 15.30 -14.08 -5.76
N SER A 604 14.37 -13.21 -6.18
CA SER A 604 13.60 -13.39 -7.42
C SER A 604 14.46 -13.46 -8.69
N PHE A 605 15.70 -12.96 -8.62
CA PHE A 605 16.65 -13.00 -9.73
C PHE A 605 17.60 -14.20 -9.69
N LEU A 606 17.61 -14.97 -8.61
CA LEU A 606 18.46 -16.15 -8.44
C LEU A 606 17.83 -17.33 -9.19
N ASN A 607 18.55 -17.87 -10.17
CA ASN A 607 18.17 -19.05 -10.94
C ASN A 607 19.41 -19.68 -11.58
N ILE A 608 19.31 -20.96 -11.93
CA ILE A 608 20.33 -21.73 -12.67
C ILE A 608 19.94 -21.79 -14.15
N ARG A 609 20.91 -21.60 -15.05
CA ARG A 609 20.73 -21.63 -16.51
C ARG A 609 21.91 -22.32 -17.21
N ASN A 610 21.74 -22.67 -18.48
CA ASN A 610 22.82 -23.27 -19.28
C ASN A 610 23.92 -22.24 -19.60
N THR A 611 23.53 -20.96 -19.75
CA THR A 611 24.41 -19.88 -20.21
C THR A 611 24.54 -18.76 -19.18
N VAL A 612 25.62 -17.98 -19.30
CA VAL A 612 25.87 -16.80 -18.47
C VAL A 612 24.85 -15.71 -18.83
N GLY A 613 24.19 -15.14 -17.83
CA GLY A 613 23.24 -14.05 -18.04
C GLY A 613 23.91 -12.68 -18.26
N THR A 614 23.10 -11.64 -18.47
CA THR A 614 23.58 -10.29 -18.81
C THR A 614 23.59 -9.29 -17.65
N ARG A 615 23.19 -9.70 -16.44
CA ARG A 615 23.14 -8.77 -15.29
C ARG A 615 24.55 -8.49 -14.78
N HIS A 616 24.80 -7.28 -14.29
CA HIS A 616 26.08 -6.91 -13.69
C HIS A 616 26.23 -7.51 -12.27
N VAL A 617 26.41 -8.84 -12.20
CA VAL A 617 26.60 -9.65 -10.99
C VAL A 617 27.69 -10.70 -11.21
N ASN A 618 28.21 -11.32 -10.15
CA ASN A 618 29.06 -12.49 -10.32
C ASN A 618 28.22 -13.67 -10.82
N TYR A 619 28.71 -14.38 -11.82
CA TYR A 619 28.16 -15.66 -12.26
C TYR A 619 29.04 -16.79 -11.74
N TYR A 620 28.42 -17.67 -10.96
CA TYR A 620 29.00 -18.90 -10.47
C TYR A 620 28.84 -19.98 -11.53
N ALA A 621 29.94 -20.67 -11.86
CA ALA A 621 29.94 -21.79 -12.80
C ALA A 621 29.91 -23.11 -12.04
N PHE A 622 28.91 -23.95 -12.31
CA PHE A 622 28.80 -25.28 -11.73
C PHE A 622 29.74 -26.24 -12.45
N THR A 623 30.55 -26.98 -11.69
CA THR A 623 31.47 -28.02 -12.17
C THR A 623 31.40 -29.24 -11.24
N LYS A 624 32.01 -30.36 -11.65
CA LYS A 624 32.12 -31.58 -10.81
C LYS A 624 32.68 -31.33 -9.40
N ASN A 625 33.46 -30.27 -9.22
CA ASN A 625 34.15 -30.01 -7.96
C ASN A 625 33.33 -29.20 -6.96
N ASN A 626 32.33 -28.44 -7.42
CA ASN A 626 31.70 -27.38 -6.61
C ASN A 626 30.15 -27.42 -6.59
N ILE A 627 29.54 -28.47 -7.16
CA ILE A 627 28.08 -28.66 -7.19
C ILE A 627 27.42 -28.58 -5.82
N ILE A 628 28.03 -29.17 -4.79
CA ILE A 628 27.43 -29.23 -3.45
C ILE A 628 27.35 -27.83 -2.84
N GLU A 629 28.42 -27.05 -2.92
CA GLU A 629 28.47 -25.68 -2.41
C GLU A 629 27.51 -24.76 -3.18
N GLY A 630 27.44 -24.91 -4.51
CA GLY A 630 26.47 -24.22 -5.35
C GLY A 630 25.02 -24.58 -5.02
N ALA A 631 24.73 -25.86 -4.75
CA ALA A 631 23.41 -26.34 -4.36
C ALA A 631 23.00 -25.81 -2.98
N ILE A 632 23.91 -25.80 -2.00
CA ILE A 632 23.66 -25.19 -0.70
C ILE A 632 23.35 -23.70 -0.87
N TYR A 633 24.19 -22.95 -1.59
CA TYR A 633 23.96 -21.53 -1.83
C TYR A 633 22.60 -21.25 -2.45
N PHE A 634 22.22 -22.04 -3.46
CA PHE A 634 20.94 -21.91 -4.14
C PHE A 634 19.78 -22.23 -3.19
N THR A 635 19.82 -23.39 -2.54
CA THR A 635 18.74 -23.88 -1.67
C THR A 635 18.49 -22.98 -0.47
N VAL A 636 19.53 -22.57 0.26
CA VAL A 636 19.34 -21.72 1.46
C VAL A 636 18.70 -20.39 1.13
N ARG A 637 18.85 -19.90 -0.10
CA ARG A 637 18.23 -18.67 -0.59
C ARG A 637 16.83 -18.86 -1.17
N GLN A 638 16.43 -20.07 -1.55
CA GLN A 638 15.13 -20.33 -2.19
C GLN A 638 14.11 -20.98 -1.25
N VAL A 639 14.58 -21.77 -0.27
CA VAL A 639 13.72 -22.64 0.53
C VAL A 639 12.78 -21.87 1.47
N ILE A 640 13.24 -20.73 2.00
CA ILE A 640 12.42 -19.83 2.82
C ILE A 640 11.71 -18.84 1.90
N SER A 641 10.38 -18.80 2.00
CA SER A 641 9.58 -17.87 1.20
C SER A 641 9.77 -16.42 1.66
N PRO A 642 9.92 -15.46 0.73
CA PRO A 642 9.96 -14.05 1.08
C PRO A 642 8.60 -13.60 1.65
N ASN A 643 8.65 -12.81 2.69
CA ASN A 643 7.52 -12.11 3.29
C ASN A 643 7.96 -10.69 3.68
N TRP A 644 7.03 -9.87 4.14
CA TRP A 644 7.33 -8.47 4.47
C TRP A 644 8.30 -8.33 5.66
N LEU A 645 8.42 -9.33 6.53
CA LEU A 645 9.33 -9.30 7.67
C LEU A 645 10.77 -9.62 7.26
N ASN A 646 10.98 -10.60 6.38
CA ASN A 646 12.32 -11.05 5.99
C ASN A 646 12.88 -10.36 4.74
N ASP A 647 12.11 -9.50 4.07
CA ASP A 647 12.48 -8.81 2.82
C ASP A 647 13.91 -8.19 2.80
N ARG A 648 14.45 -7.76 3.95
CA ARG A 648 15.80 -7.19 4.07
C ARG A 648 16.81 -8.09 4.78
N ASP A 649 16.42 -9.27 5.25
CA ASP A 649 17.31 -10.15 6.00
C ASP A 649 18.45 -10.61 5.07
N GLN A 650 19.67 -10.56 5.60
CA GLN A 650 20.88 -10.79 4.81
C GLN A 650 21.31 -12.25 4.95
N PHE A 651 21.61 -12.90 3.83
CA PHE A 651 22.25 -14.22 3.81
C PHE A 651 23.76 -14.10 4.03
N LEU A 652 24.27 -14.91 4.95
CA LEU A 652 25.61 -14.76 5.53
C LEU A 652 26.51 -15.95 5.19
N CYS A 653 27.81 -15.74 5.36
CA CYS A 653 28.80 -16.80 5.34
C CYS A 653 28.48 -17.79 6.46
N PRO A 654 28.39 -19.10 6.16
CA PRO A 654 28.07 -20.10 7.16
C PRO A 654 29.25 -20.35 8.12
N ASN A 655 28.93 -20.97 9.26
CA ASN A 655 29.93 -21.63 10.12
C ASN A 655 30.36 -22.98 9.50
N LYS A 656 31.33 -23.69 10.10
CA LYS A 656 31.87 -24.94 9.51
C LYS A 656 31.04 -26.20 9.77
N LYS A 657 29.91 -26.12 10.48
CA LYS A 657 29.16 -27.33 10.89
C LYS A 657 28.53 -28.07 9.70
N TRP A 658 28.10 -27.35 8.65
CA TRP A 658 27.51 -27.95 7.45
C TRP A 658 28.48 -28.87 6.69
N GLU A 659 29.80 -28.66 6.83
CA GLU A 659 30.83 -29.44 6.10
C GLU A 659 30.76 -30.94 6.46
N LYS A 660 30.27 -31.28 7.65
CA LYS A 660 30.13 -32.66 8.15
C LYS A 660 28.71 -33.21 8.04
N ASP A 661 27.71 -32.38 7.75
CA ASP A 661 26.32 -32.81 7.62
C ASP A 661 26.03 -33.19 6.17
N ILE A 662 26.37 -34.43 5.81
CA ILE A 662 26.18 -34.98 4.46
C ILE A 662 24.69 -35.06 4.09
N GLU A 663 23.83 -35.29 5.08
CA GLU A 663 22.38 -35.30 4.86
C GLU A 663 21.88 -33.91 4.43
N PHE A 664 22.27 -32.84 5.12
CA PHE A 664 21.96 -31.47 4.69
C PHE A 664 22.49 -31.13 3.29
N GLN A 665 23.71 -31.58 2.97
CA GLN A 665 24.33 -31.36 1.65
C GLN A 665 23.51 -32.04 0.53
N THR A 666 23.10 -33.28 0.74
CA THR A 666 22.33 -34.06 -0.24
C THR A 666 20.87 -33.63 -0.32
N ASP A 667 20.28 -33.19 0.78
CA ASP A 667 18.96 -32.53 0.82
C ASP A 667 18.99 -31.22 0.01
N CYS A 668 20.04 -30.40 0.14
CA CYS A 668 20.22 -29.20 -0.66
C CYS A 668 20.40 -29.49 -2.16
N LEU A 669 21.14 -30.55 -2.51
CA LEU A 669 21.29 -31.00 -3.90
C LEU A 669 19.94 -31.43 -4.48
N THR A 670 19.18 -32.23 -3.73
CA THR A 670 17.86 -32.71 -4.13
C THR A 670 16.90 -31.54 -4.36
N PHE A 671 16.85 -30.58 -3.44
CA PHE A 671 16.05 -29.36 -3.62
C PHE A 671 16.46 -28.61 -4.90
N THR A 672 17.76 -28.43 -5.15
CA THR A 672 18.26 -27.74 -6.34
C THR A 672 17.87 -28.44 -7.66
N LEU A 673 17.84 -29.77 -7.68
CA LEU A 673 17.48 -30.55 -8.87
C LEU A 673 16.01 -30.38 -9.28
N PHE A 674 15.11 -30.23 -8.30
CA PHE A 674 13.67 -30.20 -8.54
C PHE A 674 13.00 -28.83 -8.27
N ASP A 675 13.75 -27.81 -7.85
CA ASP A 675 13.21 -26.46 -7.68
C ASP A 675 12.92 -25.77 -9.01
N GLY A 676 11.86 -24.96 -9.03
CA GLY A 676 11.43 -24.26 -10.24
C GLY A 676 12.35 -23.12 -10.73
N GLN A 677 13.32 -22.68 -9.91
CA GLN A 677 14.37 -21.73 -10.33
C GLN A 677 15.61 -22.43 -10.90
N ASN A 678 15.65 -23.75 -10.93
CA ASN A 678 16.51 -24.46 -11.86
C ASN A 678 15.86 -24.40 -13.26
N ARG A 679 16.36 -23.50 -14.11
CA ARG A 679 15.82 -23.19 -15.43
C ARG A 679 16.71 -23.69 -16.56
N ILE A 680 17.49 -24.75 -16.30
CA ILE A 680 18.20 -25.47 -17.35
C ILE A 680 17.19 -25.89 -18.42
N THR A 681 17.54 -25.73 -19.68
CA THR A 681 16.68 -26.07 -20.81
C THR A 681 17.51 -26.68 -21.93
N ILE A 682 16.91 -27.63 -22.65
CA ILE A 682 17.49 -28.19 -23.87
C ILE A 682 17.66 -27.16 -25.00
N GLU A 683 16.93 -26.04 -24.95
CA GLU A 683 17.00 -24.98 -25.97
C GLU A 683 18.35 -24.22 -25.92
N GLU A 684 19.02 -24.23 -24.77
CA GLU A 684 20.27 -23.46 -24.54
C GLU A 684 21.52 -24.36 -24.43
N GLY A 685 21.40 -25.67 -24.61
CA GLY A 685 22.51 -26.62 -24.64
C GLY A 685 22.21 -27.96 -23.95
N THR A 686 23.23 -28.81 -23.82
CA THR A 686 23.09 -30.14 -23.21
C THR A 686 22.62 -30.06 -21.76
N ASN A 687 21.58 -30.83 -21.43
CA ASN A 687 21.09 -30.96 -20.07
C ASN A 687 21.94 -31.97 -19.28
N HIS A 688 22.74 -31.48 -18.35
CA HIS A 688 23.57 -32.29 -17.45
C HIS A 688 22.90 -32.63 -16.11
N TRP A 689 21.66 -32.19 -15.88
CA TRP A 689 21.00 -32.18 -14.58
C TRP A 689 19.93 -33.26 -14.40
N ILE A 690 19.77 -34.18 -15.35
CA ILE A 690 18.83 -35.31 -15.23
C ILE A 690 19.32 -36.27 -14.14
N PRO A 691 18.56 -36.46 -13.05
CA PRO A 691 19.02 -37.28 -11.92
C PRO A 691 18.63 -38.77 -12.02
N PHE A 692 18.17 -39.22 -13.18
CA PHE A 692 17.66 -40.58 -13.40
C PHE A 692 18.39 -41.25 -14.55
N LYS A 693 18.54 -42.57 -14.48
CA LYS A 693 18.97 -43.39 -15.61
C LYS A 693 17.80 -43.59 -16.57
N GLU A 694 18.10 -43.89 -17.82
CA GLU A 694 17.11 -44.09 -18.89
C GLU A 694 16.07 -45.16 -18.52
N GLN A 695 16.50 -46.27 -17.93
CA GLN A 695 15.64 -47.38 -17.51
C GLN A 695 14.71 -47.02 -16.35
N GLU A 696 15.11 -46.08 -15.48
CA GLU A 696 14.29 -45.69 -14.31
C GLU A 696 13.07 -44.86 -14.71
N VAL A 697 13.13 -44.21 -15.87
CA VAL A 697 12.08 -43.33 -16.38
C VAL A 697 11.50 -43.79 -17.72
N ASN A 698 11.86 -45.00 -18.17
CA ASN A 698 11.45 -45.56 -19.46
C ASN A 698 11.74 -44.60 -20.64
N ALA A 699 12.93 -43.98 -20.64
CA ALA A 699 13.33 -43.06 -21.70
C ALA A 699 13.38 -43.79 -23.05
N ARG A 700 12.89 -43.12 -24.11
CA ARG A 700 12.77 -43.68 -25.47
C ARG A 700 14.10 -43.81 -26.20
N ALA A 701 15.13 -43.11 -25.72
CA ALA A 701 16.49 -43.14 -26.25
C ALA A 701 17.48 -42.81 -25.14
N LYS A 702 18.77 -42.98 -25.45
CA LYS A 702 19.86 -42.66 -24.54
C LYS A 702 19.93 -41.16 -24.25
N PHE A 703 20.21 -40.78 -23.00
CA PHE A 703 20.46 -39.37 -22.67
C PHE A 703 21.80 -38.91 -23.25
N GLU A 704 21.85 -37.64 -23.67
CA GLU A 704 23.09 -37.01 -24.12
C GLU A 704 24.11 -36.84 -22.98
N SER A 705 23.63 -36.79 -21.73
CA SER A 705 24.49 -36.73 -20.56
C SER A 705 23.94 -37.50 -19.37
N ASN A 706 24.78 -38.35 -18.80
CA ASN A 706 24.56 -39.05 -17.54
C ASN A 706 25.34 -38.42 -16.37
N PHE A 707 25.72 -37.14 -16.51
CA PHE A 707 26.59 -36.46 -15.56
C PHE A 707 26.04 -36.50 -14.13
N MET A 708 24.78 -36.08 -13.91
CA MET A 708 24.23 -36.01 -12.54
C MET A 708 24.04 -37.40 -11.93
N THR A 709 23.60 -38.40 -12.70
CA THR A 709 23.51 -39.78 -12.21
C THR A 709 24.87 -40.37 -11.85
N ASP A 710 25.91 -40.09 -12.64
CA ASP A 710 27.26 -40.57 -12.37
C ASP A 710 27.89 -39.82 -11.19
N PHE A 711 27.56 -38.53 -11.00
CA PHE A 711 27.94 -37.76 -9.83
C PHE A 711 27.33 -38.36 -8.55
N ILE A 712 26.02 -38.60 -8.56
CA ILE A 712 25.28 -39.20 -7.44
C ILE A 712 25.81 -40.60 -7.11
N ALA A 713 26.15 -41.40 -8.13
CA ALA A 713 26.70 -42.74 -7.96
C ALA A 713 28.19 -42.78 -7.55
N GLY A 714 28.83 -41.63 -7.30
CA GLY A 714 30.24 -41.56 -6.90
C GLY A 714 31.25 -41.91 -8.00
N LYS A 715 30.82 -41.94 -9.27
CA LYS A 715 31.67 -42.33 -10.41
C LYS A 715 32.51 -41.20 -10.99
N ILE A 716 32.24 -39.94 -10.63
CA ILE A 716 32.99 -38.78 -11.10
C ILE A 716 34.12 -38.44 -10.12
N LYS A 717 35.37 -38.41 -10.62
CA LYS A 717 36.56 -38.04 -9.83
C LYS A 717 36.70 -36.52 -9.68
N LYS A 718 36.79 -36.03 -8.43
CA LYS A 718 37.19 -34.64 -8.15
C LYS A 718 38.70 -34.50 -8.28
N GLU A 719 39.17 -33.41 -8.88
CA GLU A 719 40.58 -33.05 -8.91
C GLU A 719 40.85 -32.16 -7.69
N ASN A 720 41.33 -32.74 -6.57
CA ASN A 720 42.27 -32.11 -5.63
C ASN A 720 42.53 -33.01 -4.41
N GLY A 721 43.80 -33.36 -4.22
CA GLY A 721 44.37 -34.09 -3.09
C GLY A 721 45.59 -34.89 -3.54
N THR A 722 46.79 -34.37 -3.29
CA THR A 722 48.09 -34.87 -3.72
C THR A 722 48.49 -36.20 -3.06
N ASP A 723 47.96 -37.32 -3.52
CA ASP A 723 48.56 -38.63 -3.21
C ASP A 723 48.68 -39.51 -4.45
N LEU A 724 49.93 -39.64 -4.92
CA LEU A 724 50.33 -40.42 -6.10
C LEU A 724 50.21 -41.94 -5.88
N PHE A 725 49.63 -42.38 -4.75
CA PHE A 725 49.55 -43.78 -4.32
C PHE A 725 48.16 -44.27 -3.88
N ASP A 726 47.11 -43.44 -3.95
CA ASP A 726 45.78 -43.88 -3.48
C ASP A 726 44.98 -44.61 -4.59
N LYS A 727 45.25 -45.91 -4.75
CA LYS A 727 44.60 -46.80 -5.75
C LYS A 727 43.21 -47.29 -5.33
N THR A 728 42.44 -46.49 -4.60
CA THR A 728 41.02 -46.77 -4.26
C THR A 728 40.14 -45.61 -4.70
N ASP A 729 39.97 -45.54 -6.03
CA ASP A 729 39.65 -44.33 -6.78
C ASP A 729 38.14 -44.25 -7.17
N LYS A 730 37.25 -44.63 -6.24
CA LYS A 730 35.79 -44.50 -6.34
C LYS A 730 35.25 -43.91 -5.05
N LYS A 731 34.56 -42.77 -5.13
CA LYS A 731 33.81 -42.26 -3.97
C LYS A 731 32.58 -43.12 -3.74
N GLU A 732 32.19 -43.26 -2.48
CA GLU A 732 30.92 -43.90 -2.15
C GLU A 732 29.75 -43.12 -2.78
N PRO A 733 28.69 -43.81 -3.24
CA PRO A 733 27.47 -43.17 -3.70
C PRO A 733 26.91 -42.21 -2.64
N LEU A 734 26.31 -41.10 -3.08
CA LEU A 734 25.64 -40.18 -2.18
C LEU A 734 24.45 -40.88 -1.50
N VAL A 735 24.34 -40.68 -0.18
CA VAL A 735 23.24 -41.19 0.64
C VAL A 735 22.24 -40.06 0.86
N PHE A 736 20.98 -40.32 0.54
CA PHE A 736 19.89 -39.36 0.67
C PHE A 736 19.01 -39.67 1.86
N SER A 737 18.43 -38.63 2.45
CA SER A 737 17.39 -38.76 3.46
C SER A 737 16.09 -39.35 2.89
N GLU A 738 15.17 -39.76 3.78
CA GLU A 738 13.85 -40.25 3.38
C GLU A 738 13.04 -39.16 2.64
N GLU A 739 13.10 -37.91 3.09
CA GLU A 739 12.43 -36.79 2.41
C GLU A 739 13.02 -36.52 1.02
N ALA A 740 14.35 -36.59 0.89
CA ALA A 740 15.00 -36.45 -0.40
C ALA A 740 14.62 -37.60 -1.35
N LYS A 741 14.60 -38.85 -0.86
CA LYS A 741 14.14 -40.02 -1.64
C LYS A 741 12.71 -39.84 -2.14
N ALA A 742 11.79 -39.36 -1.29
CA ALA A 742 10.42 -39.08 -1.67
C ALA A 742 10.32 -38.05 -2.81
N VAL A 743 11.17 -37.02 -2.80
CA VAL A 743 11.28 -36.04 -3.91
C VAL A 743 11.79 -36.71 -5.19
N PHE A 744 12.83 -37.55 -5.12
CA PHE A 744 13.29 -38.31 -6.29
C PHE A 744 12.20 -39.21 -6.86
N ASP A 745 11.45 -39.90 -6.02
CA ASP A 745 10.38 -40.80 -6.45
C ASP A 745 9.23 -40.04 -7.11
N ALA A 746 8.79 -38.92 -6.51
CA ALA A 746 7.79 -38.04 -7.13
C ALA A 746 8.29 -37.46 -8.47
N GLY A 747 9.56 -37.07 -8.55
CA GLY A 747 10.19 -36.61 -9.79
C GLY A 747 10.26 -37.72 -10.84
N ARG A 748 10.59 -38.94 -10.44
CA ARG A 748 10.73 -40.10 -11.33
C ARG A 748 9.40 -40.44 -12.00
N GLU A 749 8.30 -40.44 -11.25
CA GLU A 749 6.95 -40.66 -11.81
C GLU A 749 6.56 -39.56 -12.80
N LEU A 750 6.91 -38.29 -12.52
CA LEU A 750 6.70 -37.19 -13.48
C LEU A 750 7.50 -37.39 -14.77
N TRP A 751 8.77 -37.81 -14.68
CA TRP A 751 9.58 -38.10 -15.87
C TRP A 751 9.07 -39.31 -16.66
N LYS A 752 8.65 -40.39 -15.98
CA LYS A 752 8.00 -41.55 -16.64
C LYS A 752 6.78 -41.10 -17.42
N TYR A 753 5.92 -40.27 -16.80
CA TYR A 753 4.73 -39.75 -17.47
C TYR A 753 5.10 -38.89 -18.68
N TYR A 754 6.07 -37.99 -18.56
CA TYR A 754 6.58 -37.22 -19.70
C TYR A 754 7.10 -38.12 -20.84
N HIS A 755 7.91 -39.14 -20.54
CA HIS A 755 8.41 -40.07 -21.55
C HIS A 755 7.32 -40.96 -22.19
N SER A 756 6.15 -41.09 -21.55
CA SER A 756 4.99 -41.76 -22.15
C SER A 756 4.30 -40.91 -23.23
N GLN A 757 4.49 -39.59 -23.23
CA GLN A 757 3.86 -38.68 -24.20
C GLN A 757 4.51 -38.78 -25.60
N PRO A 758 3.75 -38.60 -26.70
CA PRO A 758 4.30 -38.65 -28.06
C PRO A 758 5.27 -37.49 -28.33
N ASN A 759 6.27 -37.73 -29.19
CA ASN A 759 7.19 -36.72 -29.72
C ASN A 759 7.94 -35.87 -28.66
N VAL A 760 8.21 -36.45 -27.49
CA VAL A 760 8.98 -35.78 -26.43
C VAL A 760 10.47 -35.76 -26.71
N ASN A 761 11.16 -34.70 -26.27
CA ASN A 761 12.62 -34.67 -26.27
C ASN A 761 13.15 -35.44 -25.06
N VAL A 762 14.01 -36.43 -25.29
CA VAL A 762 14.51 -37.32 -24.23
C VAL A 762 15.41 -36.61 -23.21
N ASN A 763 16.02 -35.48 -23.56
CA ASN A 763 16.95 -34.75 -22.69
C ASN A 763 16.28 -33.65 -21.85
N ALA A 764 14.94 -33.61 -21.81
CA ALA A 764 14.18 -32.55 -21.15
C ALA A 764 14.52 -32.42 -19.65
N SER A 765 14.70 -31.17 -19.20
CA SER A 765 14.79 -30.83 -17.78
C SER A 765 13.41 -30.73 -17.13
N LEU A 766 13.35 -30.55 -15.80
CA LEU A 766 12.07 -30.21 -15.14
C LEU A 766 11.43 -28.95 -15.74
N TYR A 767 12.25 -27.95 -16.08
CA TYR A 767 11.76 -26.71 -16.67
C TYR A 767 11.13 -26.96 -18.04
N ASP A 768 11.74 -27.81 -18.88
CA ASP A 768 11.22 -28.20 -20.18
C ASP A 768 9.93 -29.04 -20.07
N ILE A 769 9.92 -30.02 -19.15
CA ILE A 769 8.73 -30.84 -18.86
C ILE A 769 7.56 -29.95 -18.42
N ARG A 770 7.81 -28.99 -17.53
CA ARG A 770 6.79 -28.02 -17.13
C ARG A 770 6.33 -27.14 -18.30
N ALA A 771 7.24 -26.70 -19.16
CA ALA A 771 6.90 -25.92 -20.35
C ALA A 771 6.02 -26.72 -21.32
N HIS A 772 6.29 -28.01 -21.50
CA HIS A 772 5.53 -28.91 -22.38
C HIS A 772 4.07 -29.00 -21.95
N PHE A 773 3.80 -29.26 -20.67
CA PHE A 773 2.43 -29.41 -20.18
C PHE A 773 1.73 -28.07 -19.90
N GLN A 774 2.40 -27.10 -19.29
CA GLN A 774 1.78 -25.83 -18.89
C GLN A 774 1.66 -24.84 -20.07
N GLY A 775 2.47 -25.00 -21.13
CA GLY A 775 2.55 -24.04 -22.22
C GLY A 775 3.05 -22.66 -21.78
N ARG A 776 3.03 -21.72 -22.72
CA ARG A 776 3.41 -20.31 -22.50
C ARG A 776 2.31 -19.38 -22.98
N ASN A 777 2.16 -18.23 -22.32
CA ASN A 777 1.24 -17.18 -22.76
C ASN A 777 1.83 -16.33 -23.91
N ALA A 778 1.04 -15.39 -24.44
CA ALA A 778 1.45 -14.50 -25.54
C ALA A 778 2.70 -13.64 -25.25
N LYS A 779 3.11 -13.50 -23.98
CA LYS A 779 4.34 -12.81 -23.57
C LYS A 779 5.51 -13.76 -23.32
N GLY A 780 5.39 -15.04 -23.70
CA GLY A 780 6.40 -16.07 -23.51
C GLY A 780 6.55 -16.58 -22.06
N ARG A 781 5.70 -16.15 -21.13
CA ARG A 781 5.74 -16.63 -19.73
C ARG A 781 5.02 -17.96 -19.62
N MET A 782 5.63 -18.93 -18.94
CA MET A 782 5.02 -20.22 -18.64
C MET A 782 3.74 -20.02 -17.82
N ASN A 783 2.65 -20.69 -18.21
CA ASN A 783 1.38 -20.60 -17.46
C ASN A 783 1.52 -21.29 -16.09
N SER A 784 0.66 -20.99 -15.12
CA SER A 784 0.72 -21.61 -13.78
C SER A 784 -0.01 -22.96 -13.70
N LYS A 785 -0.88 -23.25 -14.67
CA LYS A 785 -1.72 -24.46 -14.76
C LYS A 785 -1.58 -25.11 -16.13
N SER A 786 -2.03 -26.35 -16.22
CA SER A 786 -2.22 -27.15 -17.43
C SER A 786 -3.61 -27.77 -17.38
N ASP A 787 -4.16 -28.11 -18.55
CA ASP A 787 -5.40 -28.88 -18.67
C ASP A 787 -5.15 -30.40 -18.53
N ASP A 788 -3.89 -30.85 -18.47
CA ASP A 788 -3.54 -32.25 -18.21
C ASP A 788 -3.66 -32.56 -16.70
N GLU A 789 -4.73 -33.26 -16.33
CA GLU A 789 -5.03 -33.62 -14.94
C GLU A 789 -3.97 -34.53 -14.31
N THR A 790 -3.42 -35.48 -15.08
CA THR A 790 -2.42 -36.45 -14.58
C THR A 790 -1.11 -35.73 -14.30
N TYR A 791 -0.67 -34.86 -15.21
CA TYR A 791 0.44 -33.97 -14.98
C TYR A 791 0.23 -33.10 -13.74
N MET A 792 -0.96 -32.48 -13.59
CA MET A 792 -1.26 -31.61 -12.46
C MET A 792 -1.21 -32.34 -11.12
N GLN A 793 -1.62 -33.61 -11.08
CA GLN A 793 -1.45 -34.48 -9.91
C GLN A 793 0.03 -34.75 -9.62
N LEU A 794 0.81 -35.16 -10.62
CA LEU A 794 2.24 -35.53 -10.45
C LEU A 794 3.10 -34.32 -10.06
N ILE A 795 2.94 -33.18 -10.74
CA ILE A 795 3.67 -31.95 -10.38
C ILE A 795 3.20 -31.40 -9.02
N GLY A 796 1.92 -31.62 -8.66
CA GLY A 796 1.38 -31.32 -7.35
C GLY A 796 2.08 -32.12 -6.25
N ASN A 797 2.23 -33.43 -6.46
CA ASN A 797 2.96 -34.33 -5.56
C ASN A 797 4.43 -33.91 -5.42
N LEU A 798 5.14 -33.70 -6.53
CA LEU A 798 6.54 -33.24 -6.49
C LEU A 798 6.70 -31.93 -5.71
N ARG A 799 5.80 -30.95 -5.92
CA ARG A 799 5.79 -29.68 -5.17
C ARG A 799 5.49 -29.89 -3.69
N ASN A 800 4.70 -30.90 -3.31
CA ASN A 800 4.41 -31.23 -1.93
C ASN A 800 5.64 -31.81 -1.23
N GLU A 801 6.27 -32.82 -1.84
CA GLU A 801 7.49 -33.44 -1.29
C GLU A 801 8.63 -32.44 -1.18
N LEU A 802 8.79 -31.55 -2.16
CA LEU A 802 9.74 -30.44 -2.08
C LEU A 802 9.47 -29.50 -0.90
N LYS A 803 8.20 -29.24 -0.55
CA LYS A 803 7.85 -28.43 0.62
C LYS A 803 8.16 -29.15 1.93
N ILE A 804 8.03 -30.48 1.97
CA ILE A 804 8.40 -31.29 3.14
C ILE A 804 9.92 -31.24 3.33
N LEU A 805 10.69 -31.51 2.27
CA LEU A 805 12.14 -31.38 2.27
C LEU A 805 12.57 -29.96 2.66
N ALA A 806 11.90 -28.93 2.14
CA ALA A 806 12.16 -27.54 2.48
C ALA A 806 12.06 -27.26 3.99
N LYS A 807 11.00 -27.75 4.64
CA LYS A 807 10.78 -27.59 6.09
C LYS A 807 11.85 -28.27 6.92
N LYS A 808 12.42 -29.37 6.43
CA LYS A 808 13.54 -30.06 7.07
C LYS A 808 14.85 -29.25 6.97
N ILE A 809 15.10 -28.64 5.82
CA ILE A 809 16.30 -27.82 5.57
C ILE A 809 16.27 -26.51 6.38
N GLU A 810 15.10 -25.89 6.54
CA GLU A 810 14.95 -24.55 7.12
C GLU A 810 15.65 -24.36 8.49
N PRO A 811 15.47 -25.23 9.51
CA PRO A 811 16.18 -25.09 10.80
C PRO A 811 17.71 -25.08 10.67
N LYS A 812 18.25 -25.84 9.73
CA LYS A 812 19.70 -25.94 9.49
C LYS A 812 20.30 -24.63 8.95
N ILE A 813 19.50 -23.81 8.26
CA ILE A 813 19.92 -22.49 7.77
C ILE A 813 20.33 -21.58 8.93
N TYR A 814 19.54 -21.59 10.00
CA TYR A 814 19.83 -20.85 11.23
C TYR A 814 20.97 -21.50 12.02
N GLU A 815 20.96 -22.83 12.16
CA GLU A 815 22.01 -23.60 12.85
C GLU A 815 23.41 -23.33 12.26
N TYR A 816 23.50 -23.28 10.93
CA TYR A 816 24.74 -23.04 10.20
C TYR A 816 25.05 -21.57 9.98
N GLY A 817 24.17 -20.67 10.44
CA GLY A 817 24.41 -19.24 10.44
C GLY A 817 24.29 -18.58 9.06
N PHE A 818 23.62 -19.23 8.10
CA PHE A 818 23.27 -18.61 6.82
C PHE A 818 22.27 -17.46 7.02
N LEU A 819 21.44 -17.52 8.07
CA LEU A 819 20.55 -16.44 8.52
C LEU A 819 20.66 -16.25 10.04
N LYS A 820 20.14 -15.11 10.53
CA LYS A 820 19.94 -14.82 11.95
C LYS A 820 18.44 -14.84 12.27
N GLU A 821 18.11 -15.31 13.47
CA GLU A 821 16.75 -15.33 14.03
C GLU A 821 16.26 -13.96 14.54
#